data_AF-A0A4Y7ZWC4-F1
#
_entry.id   AF-A0A4Y7ZWC4-F1
#
_cell.length_a   1.000
_cell.length_b   1.000
_cell.length_c   1.000
_cell.angle_alpha   90.00
_cell.angle_beta   90.00
_cell.angle_gamma   90.00
#
_symmetry.space_group_name_H-M   'P 1'
#
loop_
_entity.id
_entity.type
_entity.pdbx_description
1 polymer ?
#
loop_
_entity_poly.entity_id
_entity_poly.type
_entity_poly.pdbx_seq_one_letter_code
_entity_poly.pdbx_strand_id
1 'polypeptide(L)'
;MLENSEYKRQALKNGRPTIAVLVGAMTSEYQEGIMRGAAYVAEENDYNIIGFCGGAINSQDSLTLLRDKVFDLVDTNLIAGVISPFSSHMRFLDEQASQTFIDRFSSVPVINIGSYIEQHTNILTDYESGFYELFSHLHHVHGYRNIMLMRGPEYHASSQKRFALYKKLLDEYDLPFDHDMVIQSNLTRESAKSRIEKFFDKSNKPVDVIITVNDKQALGIIDACVSRGIKVPQDIAVIGSMDTLEGAFSTPSLTGIKEPLFELGRTAAIELIAQIEGKKALSEIHNPTSLIVRQSCGCESSMHLQDCKASNQVSSVSLNLSDDPIYDETEGYFKRLVEQYKGGIACNEVASLLSLYQKSMQKNHFDELLTLLQQKLEKALKTEDIMLWLALTSKLQLSTLAYLDNSKNRSKKSLVKFITQLISLKNEFEQIAIKFQRFETEYYMNYFRSVVNNLNSSFDLSTIKEYTIDVLQLSEFYISVFDDVNTDKQSAKNILSVHHNELINIENKSFDAKKLLPDGIETFKDRYTLLVLPLSHRDKRIGFMTLNLSNCKAIAFENLRAVISSALKNEILIQDLKKAEKRFSDIAHSTSNWLWETNLHHQFTYCSISSEDIIGYSPHILMNKTVSELDVGKGEGYIKRILAQKDLTNIECWFRHKNGHVVCLLLSAKAIISEGVFYGYRGVFEDITEQKRQADKIKNLAYSDMLTGLPNRTLFQDTLEETIKESALKKKKFALMFIDLDHFKYINDSLGHAAGDKLLIEIAKRLNNSIRSGDVLARLGGDEFVIILPDVLDTANIIDIAERIFNDLKKPVMLKGKPVLSTLSLGISLYPTDATDAQSLLQKGDNAMYQAKSQGRNNYVFYDKLLEQKHNLRNLNEDILRDALANDGFVLHYQPQVSTETGDVIGFEALVRIQNDKQGIVAPNHFIPLAEELGLIGQIDEWVFKEGCSQYAIWRDLGLTNIRLSINLSAVQLRNDAVLATYIEILERYNVQPSDIQLEITENSLIENERIALKVLQGFRDFGVSIALDDFGTGYSSLNCINLYPIDTIKIDRSFVKDAVDNPKNKAIIQGMVLIARSLNLNVIAEGVETLEQYHFIKGLGCHEIQGYYFYKPSPAKDVQQFLVGPL
;
A
#
# COMPACT_ATOMS: atom_id res chain seq x y z
N MET A 1 -61.27 -22.26 0.00
CA MET A 1 -61.07 -23.57 0.65
C MET A 1 -59.82 -24.21 0.09
N LEU A 2 -58.70 -24.15 0.82
CA LEU A 2 -57.55 -25.02 0.61
C LEU A 2 -57.05 -25.43 2.00
N GLU A 3 -57.75 -26.40 2.58
CA GLU A 3 -57.43 -27.11 3.83
C GLU A 3 -56.59 -28.36 3.53
N ASN A 4 -55.47 -28.24 2.80
CA ASN A 4 -54.48 -29.31 2.71
C ASN A 4 -53.29 -29.01 3.64
N SER A 5 -53.15 -29.88 4.63
CA SER A 5 -52.47 -29.68 5.91
C SER A 5 -50.97 -30.03 5.94
N GLU A 6 -50.30 -30.18 4.80
CA GLU A 6 -48.84 -30.45 4.75
C GLU A 6 -47.98 -29.25 4.33
N TYR A 7 -48.59 -28.17 3.80
CA TYR A 7 -47.88 -26.97 3.33
C TYR A 7 -48.06 -25.73 4.21
N LYS A 8 -48.56 -25.87 5.44
CA LYS A 8 -48.47 -24.80 6.47
C LYS A 8 -47.06 -24.70 7.03
N ARG A 9 -46.05 -24.44 6.18
CA ARG A 9 -44.81 -23.84 6.65
C ARG A 9 -45.17 -22.47 7.20
N GLN A 10 -44.70 -22.15 8.39
CA GLN A 10 -45.07 -20.91 9.04
C GLN A 10 -44.53 -19.77 8.18
N ALA A 11 -45.41 -19.10 7.43
CA ALA A 11 -45.08 -17.82 6.86
C ALA A 11 -44.51 -16.90 7.96
N LEU A 12 -43.63 -15.99 7.57
CA LEU A 12 -43.31 -14.85 8.44
C LEU A 12 -44.60 -14.14 8.86
N LYS A 13 -44.51 -13.24 9.85
CA LYS A 13 -45.62 -12.75 10.68
C LYS A 13 -46.92 -12.36 9.94
N ASN A 14 -46.86 -11.97 8.68
CA ASN A 14 -47.99 -11.55 7.85
C ASN A 14 -48.76 -12.69 7.14
N GLY A 15 -48.34 -13.95 7.28
CA GLY A 15 -49.05 -15.10 6.68
C GLY A 15 -48.77 -15.34 5.19
N ARG A 16 -47.95 -14.52 4.53
CA ARG A 16 -47.59 -14.69 3.11
C ARG A 16 -46.44 -15.69 2.91
N PRO A 17 -46.51 -16.57 1.89
CA PRO A 17 -45.38 -17.44 1.55
C PRO A 17 -44.13 -16.60 1.22
N THR A 18 -42.95 -17.07 1.64
CA THR A 18 -41.71 -16.29 1.54
C THR A 18 -40.69 -16.97 0.63
N ILE A 19 -40.16 -16.23 -0.35
CA ILE A 19 -39.08 -16.68 -1.22
C ILE A 19 -37.75 -16.15 -0.69
N ALA A 20 -36.78 -17.03 -0.45
CA ALA A 20 -35.40 -16.62 -0.15
C ALA A 20 -34.58 -16.55 -1.43
N VAL A 21 -33.87 -15.45 -1.65
CA VAL A 21 -32.93 -15.29 -2.76
C VAL A 21 -31.52 -15.16 -2.19
N LEU A 22 -30.64 -16.11 -2.50
CA LEU A 22 -29.28 -16.13 -1.96
C LEU A 22 -28.31 -15.57 -3.01
N VAL A 23 -27.71 -14.41 -2.74
CA VAL A 23 -26.71 -13.78 -3.63
C VAL A 23 -25.41 -13.51 -2.87
N GLY A 24 -24.30 -13.35 -3.58
CA GLY A 24 -23.00 -13.04 -2.96
C GLY A 24 -22.90 -11.57 -2.54
N ALA A 25 -22.61 -10.67 -3.48
CA ALA A 25 -22.49 -9.24 -3.25
C ALA A 25 -23.38 -8.43 -4.21
N MET A 26 -24.15 -7.50 -3.66
CA MET A 26 -25.01 -6.58 -4.42
C MET A 26 -24.23 -5.54 -5.25
N THR A 27 -22.90 -5.58 -5.23
CA THR A 27 -22.03 -4.83 -6.15
C THR A 27 -21.97 -5.43 -7.56
N SER A 28 -22.58 -6.60 -7.77
CA SER A 28 -22.62 -7.30 -9.06
C SER A 28 -23.98 -7.11 -9.72
N GLU A 29 -24.01 -6.47 -10.89
CA GLU A 29 -25.24 -6.27 -11.67
C GLU A 29 -25.96 -7.58 -12.01
N TYR A 30 -25.21 -8.66 -12.21
CA TYR A 30 -25.76 -10.01 -12.38
C TYR A 30 -26.65 -10.44 -11.19
N GLN A 31 -26.18 -10.21 -9.97
CA GLN A 31 -26.88 -10.62 -8.76
C GLN A 31 -28.02 -9.66 -8.41
N GLU A 32 -27.81 -8.36 -8.65
CA GLU A 32 -28.86 -7.35 -8.54
C GLU A 32 -30.01 -7.62 -9.53
N GLY A 33 -29.71 -7.93 -10.78
CA GLY A 33 -30.70 -8.24 -11.81
C GLY A 33 -31.55 -9.45 -11.44
N ILE A 34 -30.92 -10.54 -10.97
CA ILE A 34 -31.63 -11.72 -10.46
C ILE A 34 -32.57 -11.34 -9.31
N MET A 35 -32.08 -10.58 -8.34
CA MET A 35 -32.84 -10.20 -7.17
C MET A 35 -34.03 -9.30 -7.53
N ARG A 36 -33.84 -8.32 -8.42
CA ARG A 36 -34.91 -7.44 -8.93
C ARG A 36 -35.98 -8.20 -9.72
N GLY A 37 -35.56 -9.12 -10.58
CA GLY A 37 -36.47 -9.96 -11.37
C GLY A 37 -37.33 -10.86 -10.48
N ALA A 38 -36.70 -11.50 -9.48
CA ALA A 38 -37.43 -12.31 -8.52
C ALA A 38 -38.39 -11.48 -7.65
N ALA A 39 -37.94 -10.29 -7.20
CA ALA A 39 -38.76 -9.37 -6.42
C ALA A 39 -39.99 -8.88 -7.19
N TYR A 40 -39.84 -8.61 -8.49
CA TYR A 40 -40.94 -8.21 -9.35
C TYR A 40 -42.06 -9.26 -9.38
N VAL A 41 -41.70 -10.53 -9.61
CA VAL A 41 -42.68 -11.63 -9.67
C VAL A 41 -43.29 -11.90 -8.30
N ALA A 42 -42.48 -11.88 -7.24
CA ALA A 42 -43.00 -12.05 -5.88
C ALA A 42 -44.01 -10.94 -5.54
N GLU A 43 -43.74 -9.70 -5.96
CA GLU A 43 -44.64 -8.56 -5.81
C GLU A 43 -46.01 -8.82 -6.44
N GLU A 44 -46.02 -9.19 -7.73
CA GLU A 44 -47.24 -9.45 -8.51
C GLU A 44 -48.07 -10.64 -8.02
N ASN A 45 -47.45 -11.62 -7.35
CA ASN A 45 -48.10 -12.86 -6.91
C ASN A 45 -48.39 -12.93 -5.40
N ASP A 46 -48.26 -11.81 -4.67
CA ASP A 46 -48.49 -11.71 -3.22
C ASP A 46 -47.55 -12.58 -2.33
N TYR A 47 -46.30 -12.77 -2.77
CA TYR A 47 -45.25 -13.42 -1.98
C TYR A 47 -44.39 -12.40 -1.23
N ASN A 48 -43.87 -12.78 -0.07
CA ASN A 48 -42.72 -12.11 0.55
C ASN A 48 -41.44 -12.51 -0.20
N ILE A 49 -40.44 -11.62 -0.20
CA ILE A 49 -39.12 -11.91 -0.76
C ILE A 49 -38.01 -11.41 0.16
N ILE A 50 -37.03 -12.27 0.43
CA ILE A 50 -35.89 -11.95 1.28
C ILE A 50 -34.61 -12.27 0.54
N GLY A 51 -33.84 -11.24 0.21
CA GLY A 51 -32.49 -11.36 -0.31
C GLY A 51 -31.48 -11.52 0.82
N PHE A 52 -30.67 -12.58 0.78
CA PHE A 52 -29.53 -12.77 1.66
C PHE A 52 -28.24 -12.52 0.88
N CYS A 53 -27.43 -11.57 1.32
CA CYS A 53 -26.20 -11.15 0.63
C CYS A 53 -24.96 -11.66 1.35
N GLY A 54 -24.45 -12.81 0.92
CA GLY A 54 -23.32 -13.52 1.52
C GLY A 54 -21.96 -13.14 0.96
N GLY A 55 -21.07 -14.12 0.84
CA GLY A 55 -19.71 -14.00 0.35
C GLY A 55 -19.42 -15.10 -0.68
N ALA A 56 -18.27 -15.74 -0.54
CA ALA A 56 -17.94 -16.93 -1.31
C ALA A 56 -17.58 -18.06 -0.35
N ILE A 57 -18.35 -19.15 -0.41
CA ILE A 57 -18.47 -20.24 0.57
C ILE A 57 -17.15 -20.98 0.81
N ASN A 58 -16.19 -20.86 -0.11
CA ASN A 58 -14.87 -21.48 -0.05
C ASN A 58 -13.71 -20.48 -0.27
N SER A 59 -13.92 -19.22 0.10
CA SER A 59 -12.85 -18.22 0.05
C SER A 59 -11.69 -18.56 1.00
N GLN A 60 -10.45 -18.26 0.59
CA GLN A 60 -9.28 -18.28 1.49
C GLN A 60 -9.19 -17.01 2.37
N ASP A 61 -9.96 -15.97 2.04
CA ASP A 61 -10.08 -14.75 2.83
C ASP A 61 -11.11 -14.91 3.96
N SER A 62 -10.67 -14.81 5.22
CA SER A 62 -11.50 -15.05 6.40
C SER A 62 -12.66 -14.06 6.53
N LEU A 63 -12.49 -12.83 6.04
CA LEU A 63 -13.57 -11.83 6.01
C LEU A 63 -14.66 -12.17 4.99
N THR A 64 -14.30 -12.78 3.87
CA THR A 64 -15.26 -13.26 2.87
C THR A 64 -16.05 -14.48 3.39
N LEU A 65 -15.43 -15.39 4.15
CA LEU A 65 -16.05 -16.63 4.65
C LEU A 65 -17.16 -16.51 5.72
N LEU A 66 -17.01 -15.78 6.81
CA LEU A 66 -17.23 -14.35 6.86
C LEU A 66 -18.69 -14.00 6.60
N ARG A 67 -18.93 -13.67 5.34
CA ARG A 67 -20.18 -13.15 4.84
C ARG A 67 -21.18 -14.25 4.52
N ASP A 68 -20.74 -15.43 4.06
CA ASP A 68 -21.61 -16.57 3.72
C ASP A 68 -22.43 -17.08 4.90
N LYS A 69 -21.89 -16.86 6.07
CA LYS A 69 -22.51 -17.11 7.36
C LYS A 69 -23.86 -16.37 7.54
N VAL A 70 -24.20 -15.39 6.70
CA VAL A 70 -25.56 -14.82 6.62
C VAL A 70 -26.61 -15.86 6.17
N PHE A 71 -26.23 -16.86 5.36
CA PHE A 71 -27.11 -17.93 4.90
C PHE A 71 -27.56 -18.86 6.03
N ASP A 72 -26.89 -18.82 7.19
CA ASP A 72 -27.31 -19.54 8.40
C ASP A 72 -28.56 -18.94 9.06
N LEU A 73 -28.97 -17.73 8.65
CA LEU A 73 -30.22 -17.11 9.08
C LEU A 73 -31.44 -17.59 8.27
N VAL A 74 -31.22 -18.33 7.18
CA VAL A 74 -32.30 -18.90 6.38
C VAL A 74 -32.91 -20.09 7.14
N ASP A 75 -34.17 -19.95 7.56
CA ASP A 75 -34.93 -21.06 8.15
C ASP A 75 -35.89 -21.65 7.14
N THR A 76 -35.68 -22.92 6.77
CA THR A 76 -36.53 -23.63 5.81
C THR A 76 -37.95 -23.87 6.31
N ASN A 77 -38.22 -23.73 7.62
CA ASN A 77 -39.57 -23.76 8.16
C ASN A 77 -40.33 -22.44 7.98
N LEU A 78 -39.60 -21.34 7.74
CA LEU A 78 -40.15 -19.98 7.58
C LEU A 78 -40.28 -19.53 6.12
N ILE A 79 -39.71 -20.28 5.17
CA ILE A 79 -39.73 -19.98 3.74
C ILE A 79 -40.45 -21.06 2.92
N ALA A 80 -40.95 -20.66 1.77
CA ALA A 80 -41.62 -21.52 0.80
C ALA A 80 -40.66 -22.11 -0.23
N GLY A 81 -39.56 -21.43 -0.55
CA GLY A 81 -38.58 -21.87 -1.54
C GLY A 81 -37.34 -20.99 -1.63
N VAL A 82 -36.33 -21.46 -2.37
CA VAL A 82 -35.03 -20.79 -2.53
C VAL A 82 -34.70 -20.58 -4.00
N ILE A 83 -34.20 -19.39 -4.33
CA ILE A 83 -33.58 -19.06 -5.62
C ILE A 83 -32.12 -18.70 -5.36
N SER A 84 -31.17 -19.31 -6.08
CA SER A 84 -29.75 -19.02 -5.87
C SER A 84 -28.92 -19.30 -7.11
N PRO A 85 -28.06 -18.37 -7.57
CA PRO A 85 -26.96 -18.68 -8.47
C PRO A 85 -25.82 -19.37 -7.72
N PHE A 86 -25.95 -20.68 -7.43
CA PHE A 86 -25.06 -21.39 -6.50
C PHE A 86 -23.58 -21.36 -6.91
N SER A 87 -23.29 -21.46 -8.21
CA SER A 87 -21.91 -21.35 -8.72
C SER A 87 -21.27 -19.99 -8.46
N SER A 88 -22.07 -18.92 -8.31
CA SER A 88 -21.52 -17.59 -8.01
C SER A 88 -21.02 -17.45 -6.57
N HIS A 89 -21.44 -18.36 -5.68
CA HIS A 89 -20.96 -18.43 -4.31
C HIS A 89 -19.66 -19.23 -4.17
N MET A 90 -19.15 -19.84 -5.25
CA MET A 90 -18.00 -20.74 -5.22
C MET A 90 -16.80 -20.10 -5.95
N ARG A 91 -15.72 -19.81 -5.20
CA ARG A 91 -14.41 -19.41 -5.76
C ARG A 91 -13.60 -20.59 -6.27
N PHE A 92 -13.80 -21.79 -5.72
CA PHE A 92 -13.21 -23.05 -6.19
C PHE A 92 -14.31 -24.08 -6.50
N LEU A 93 -14.09 -24.94 -7.49
CA LEU A 93 -15.02 -26.02 -7.83
C LEU A 93 -14.82 -27.19 -6.86
N ASP A 94 -15.41 -27.09 -5.66
CA ASP A 94 -15.61 -28.25 -4.80
C ASP A 94 -17.08 -28.67 -4.93
N GLU A 95 -17.32 -29.70 -5.75
CA GLU A 95 -18.65 -30.26 -6.01
C GLU A 95 -19.28 -30.77 -4.72
N GLN A 96 -18.49 -31.33 -3.79
CA GLN A 96 -18.98 -31.86 -2.53
C GLN A 96 -19.42 -30.75 -1.58
N ALA A 97 -18.64 -29.67 -1.47
CA ALA A 97 -19.02 -28.49 -0.68
C ALA A 97 -20.27 -27.80 -1.26
N SER A 98 -20.40 -27.78 -2.59
CA SER A 98 -21.55 -27.21 -3.29
C SER A 98 -22.83 -28.00 -3.02
N GLN A 99 -22.76 -29.34 -3.15
CA GLN A 99 -23.89 -30.20 -2.84
C GLN A 99 -24.29 -30.08 -1.37
N THR A 100 -23.31 -30.13 -0.45
CA THR A 100 -23.55 -29.99 0.99
C THR A 100 -24.26 -28.67 1.34
N PHE A 101 -23.91 -27.57 0.65
CA PHE A 101 -24.57 -26.28 0.86
C PHE A 101 -26.01 -26.27 0.34
N ILE A 102 -26.26 -26.86 -0.83
CA ILE A 102 -27.60 -26.95 -1.43
C ILE A 102 -28.52 -27.85 -0.60
N ASP A 103 -27.98 -28.97 -0.10
CA ASP A 103 -28.72 -29.96 0.71
C ASP A 103 -29.33 -29.36 1.98
N ARG A 104 -28.79 -28.23 2.48
CA ARG A 104 -29.36 -27.45 3.59
C ARG A 104 -30.79 -27.00 3.33
N PHE A 105 -31.16 -26.86 2.05
CA PHE A 105 -32.45 -26.38 1.60
C PHE A 105 -33.33 -27.49 1.01
N SER A 106 -32.92 -28.76 1.11
CA SER A 106 -33.61 -29.93 0.56
C SER A 106 -35.08 -30.06 1.00
N SER A 107 -35.46 -29.47 2.13
CA SER A 107 -36.84 -29.45 2.59
C SER A 107 -37.74 -28.52 1.78
N VAL A 108 -37.22 -27.61 0.94
CA VAL A 108 -38.02 -26.68 0.12
C VAL A 108 -37.62 -26.75 -1.36
N PRO A 109 -38.48 -26.36 -2.31
CA PRO A 109 -38.07 -26.27 -3.72
C PRO A 109 -36.92 -25.27 -3.92
N VAL A 110 -35.95 -25.65 -4.74
CA VAL A 110 -34.73 -24.89 -5.00
C VAL A 110 -34.58 -24.68 -6.51
N ILE A 111 -34.51 -23.42 -6.94
CA ILE A 111 -34.21 -23.03 -8.32
C ILE A 111 -32.78 -22.50 -8.39
N ASN A 112 -31.98 -23.09 -9.28
CA ASN A 112 -30.62 -22.67 -9.53
C ASN A 112 -30.54 -21.77 -10.79
N ILE A 113 -29.63 -20.79 -10.78
CA ILE A 113 -29.39 -19.88 -11.90
C ILE A 113 -27.92 -19.93 -12.34
N GLY A 114 -27.68 -19.94 -13.66
CA GLY A 114 -26.37 -19.70 -14.28
C GLY A 114 -25.58 -20.95 -14.67
N SER A 115 -25.24 -21.82 -13.71
CA SER A 115 -24.56 -23.11 -13.98
C SER A 115 -25.56 -24.27 -14.01
N TYR A 116 -25.18 -25.40 -14.58
CA TYR A 116 -25.98 -26.62 -14.45
C TYR A 116 -25.71 -27.28 -13.10
N ILE A 117 -26.77 -27.72 -12.41
CA ILE A 117 -26.72 -28.53 -11.20
C ILE A 117 -27.69 -29.68 -11.37
N GLU A 118 -27.21 -30.90 -11.14
CA GLU A 118 -28.00 -32.12 -11.29
C GLU A 118 -29.15 -32.14 -10.28
N GLN A 119 -30.29 -32.75 -10.65
CA GLN A 119 -31.46 -32.94 -9.78
C GLN A 119 -32.19 -31.65 -9.34
N HIS A 120 -31.81 -30.48 -9.87
CA HIS A 120 -32.48 -29.20 -9.63
C HIS A 120 -32.96 -28.57 -10.94
N THR A 121 -33.91 -27.63 -10.83
CA THR A 121 -34.32 -26.81 -11.97
C THR A 121 -33.30 -25.72 -12.23
N ASN A 122 -32.82 -25.64 -13.47
CA ASN A 122 -31.75 -24.73 -13.87
C ASN A 122 -32.25 -23.65 -14.82
N ILE A 123 -32.08 -22.38 -14.45
CA ILE A 123 -32.30 -21.23 -15.32
C ILE A 123 -30.95 -20.80 -15.89
N LEU A 124 -30.77 -20.99 -17.20
CA LEU A 124 -29.50 -20.85 -17.90
C LEU A 124 -29.55 -19.71 -18.90
N THR A 125 -28.42 -19.01 -19.06
CA THR A 125 -28.25 -18.03 -20.13
C THR A 125 -27.83 -18.76 -21.41
N ASP A 126 -28.56 -18.52 -22.49
CA ASP A 126 -28.17 -18.96 -23.82
C ASP A 126 -27.22 -17.93 -24.44
N TYR A 127 -25.92 -18.24 -24.35
CA TYR A 127 -24.84 -17.46 -24.95
C TYR A 127 -24.70 -17.69 -26.45
N GLU A 128 -25.29 -18.76 -26.99
CA GLU A 128 -25.13 -19.15 -28.39
C GLU A 128 -25.68 -18.06 -29.30
N SER A 129 -26.92 -17.66 -29.08
CA SER A 129 -27.63 -16.63 -29.86
C SER A 129 -26.82 -15.33 -30.02
N GLY A 130 -26.40 -14.69 -28.91
CA GLY A 130 -25.69 -13.42 -28.96
C GLY A 130 -24.26 -13.48 -29.51
N PHE A 131 -23.54 -14.60 -29.31
CA PHE A 131 -22.19 -14.78 -29.86
C PHE A 131 -22.23 -15.04 -31.37
N TYR A 132 -23.23 -15.76 -31.89
CA TYR A 132 -23.45 -15.91 -33.33
C TYR A 132 -23.70 -14.55 -34.00
N GLU A 133 -24.60 -13.74 -33.44
CA GLU A 133 -24.84 -12.37 -33.91
C GLU A 133 -23.55 -11.54 -33.89
N LEU A 134 -22.78 -11.62 -32.81
CA LEU A 134 -21.52 -10.89 -32.66
C LEU A 134 -20.48 -11.31 -33.71
N PHE A 135 -20.21 -12.61 -33.87
CA PHE A 135 -19.21 -13.09 -34.83
C PHE A 135 -19.60 -12.77 -36.26
N SER A 136 -20.88 -12.90 -36.59
CA SER A 136 -21.41 -12.48 -37.89
C SER A 136 -21.16 -10.99 -38.13
N HIS A 137 -21.41 -10.15 -37.13
CA HIS A 137 -21.18 -8.71 -37.22
C HIS A 137 -19.68 -8.37 -37.38
N LEU A 138 -18.81 -8.90 -36.51
CA LEU A 138 -17.37 -8.62 -36.55
C LEU A 138 -16.73 -9.08 -37.87
N HIS A 139 -17.12 -10.25 -38.37
CA HIS A 139 -16.56 -10.82 -39.59
C HIS A 139 -17.12 -10.16 -40.86
N HIS A 140 -18.45 -10.09 -41.01
CA HIS A 140 -19.06 -9.65 -42.27
C HIS A 140 -19.16 -8.13 -42.41
N VAL A 141 -19.32 -7.38 -41.30
CA VAL A 141 -19.46 -5.91 -41.34
C VAL A 141 -18.09 -5.24 -41.29
N HIS A 142 -17.20 -5.70 -40.41
CA HIS A 142 -15.89 -5.07 -40.19
C HIS A 142 -14.72 -5.79 -40.86
N GLY A 143 -14.88 -7.06 -41.23
CA GLY A 143 -13.78 -7.86 -41.80
C GLY A 143 -12.71 -8.25 -40.78
N TYR A 144 -12.99 -8.18 -39.48
CA TYR A 144 -12.02 -8.53 -38.45
C TYR A 144 -11.70 -10.03 -38.48
N ARG A 145 -10.41 -10.36 -38.37
CA ARG A 145 -9.90 -11.74 -38.41
C ARG A 145 -9.17 -12.13 -37.13
N ASN A 146 -8.45 -11.21 -36.50
CA ASN A 146 -7.67 -11.43 -35.30
C ASN A 146 -8.49 -11.13 -34.04
N ILE A 147 -9.39 -12.06 -33.69
CA ILE A 147 -10.32 -11.90 -32.56
C ILE A 147 -9.70 -12.46 -31.28
N MET A 148 -9.38 -11.58 -30.33
CA MET A 148 -8.89 -11.96 -29.00
C MET A 148 -10.05 -12.19 -28.03
N LEU A 149 -9.93 -13.17 -27.14
CA LEU A 149 -10.84 -13.37 -26.01
C LEU A 149 -10.13 -13.09 -24.68
N MET A 150 -10.61 -12.10 -23.94
CA MET A 150 -10.30 -11.96 -22.52
C MET A 150 -11.32 -12.74 -21.69
N ARG A 151 -10.89 -13.86 -21.12
CA ARG A 151 -11.73 -14.74 -20.29
C ARG A 151 -11.57 -14.45 -18.81
N GLY A 152 -12.59 -14.83 -18.04
CA GLY A 152 -12.54 -14.88 -16.59
C GLY A 152 -11.76 -16.08 -16.06
N PRO A 153 -11.67 -16.24 -14.73
CA PRO A 153 -11.00 -17.37 -14.10
C PRO A 153 -11.54 -18.72 -14.56
N GLU A 154 -10.70 -19.75 -14.60
CA GLU A 154 -11.07 -21.07 -15.12
C GLU A 154 -12.23 -21.73 -14.38
N TYR A 155 -12.39 -21.47 -13.08
CA TYR A 155 -13.49 -22.00 -12.27
C TYR A 155 -14.86 -21.36 -12.58
N HIS A 156 -14.91 -20.29 -13.37
CA HIS A 156 -16.16 -19.59 -13.69
C HIS A 156 -16.91 -20.28 -14.83
N ALA A 157 -18.02 -20.95 -14.53
CA ALA A 157 -18.79 -21.76 -15.47
C ALA A 157 -19.21 -21.00 -16.75
N SER A 158 -19.68 -19.74 -16.63
CA SER A 158 -20.05 -18.95 -17.81
C SER A 158 -18.85 -18.57 -18.68
N SER A 159 -17.66 -18.40 -18.07
CA SER A 159 -16.45 -18.09 -18.82
C SER A 159 -15.96 -19.30 -19.61
N GLN A 160 -16.12 -20.52 -19.07
CA GLN A 160 -15.80 -21.75 -19.79
C GLN A 160 -16.74 -21.96 -20.98
N LYS A 161 -18.05 -21.77 -20.80
CA LYS A 161 -19.05 -21.87 -21.89
C LYS A 161 -18.74 -20.91 -23.04
N ARG A 162 -18.46 -19.64 -22.73
CA ARG A 162 -18.07 -18.64 -23.74
C ARG A 162 -16.77 -18.98 -24.45
N PHE A 163 -15.78 -19.53 -23.74
CA PHE A 163 -14.53 -19.97 -24.36
C PHE A 163 -14.74 -21.14 -25.33
N ALA A 164 -15.57 -22.11 -24.96
CA ALA A 164 -15.92 -23.21 -25.86
C ALA A 164 -16.65 -22.70 -27.11
N LEU A 165 -17.59 -21.77 -26.93
CA LEU A 165 -18.33 -21.15 -28.03
C LEU A 165 -17.43 -20.29 -28.93
N TYR A 166 -16.53 -19.51 -28.36
CA TYR A 166 -15.50 -18.76 -29.09
C TYR A 166 -14.67 -19.67 -30.00
N LYS A 167 -14.21 -20.82 -29.50
CA LYS A 167 -13.49 -21.81 -30.33
C LYS A 167 -14.35 -22.36 -31.47
N LYS A 168 -15.59 -22.75 -31.16
CA LYS A 168 -16.55 -23.27 -32.15
C LYS A 168 -16.77 -22.25 -33.27
N LEU A 169 -16.98 -20.98 -32.93
CA LEU A 169 -17.26 -19.93 -33.89
C LEU A 169 -16.03 -19.51 -34.71
N LEU A 170 -14.82 -19.54 -34.14
CA LEU A 170 -13.62 -19.33 -34.95
C LEU A 170 -13.48 -20.40 -36.05
N ASP A 171 -13.72 -21.66 -35.72
CA ASP A 171 -13.69 -22.77 -36.68
C ASP A 171 -14.79 -22.62 -37.74
N GLU A 172 -16.02 -22.29 -37.34
CA GLU A 172 -17.16 -22.11 -38.24
C GLU A 172 -16.97 -20.96 -39.24
N TYR A 173 -16.27 -19.89 -38.86
CA TYR A 173 -16.00 -18.72 -39.70
C TYR A 173 -14.62 -18.76 -40.40
N ASP A 174 -13.90 -19.89 -40.34
CA ASP A 174 -12.55 -20.05 -40.92
C ASP A 174 -11.54 -18.96 -40.45
N LEU A 175 -11.55 -18.73 -39.13
CA LEU A 175 -10.69 -17.77 -38.42
C LEU A 175 -9.62 -18.51 -37.59
N PRO A 176 -8.40 -17.95 -37.47
CA PRO A 176 -7.30 -18.63 -36.79
C PRO A 176 -7.52 -18.67 -35.27
N PHE A 177 -7.39 -19.87 -34.68
CA PHE A 177 -7.29 -20.02 -33.23
C PHE A 177 -5.81 -19.98 -32.78
N ASP A 178 -5.49 -19.07 -31.88
CA ASP A 178 -4.17 -18.92 -31.29
C ASP A 178 -4.28 -18.88 -29.76
N HIS A 179 -3.52 -19.73 -29.07
CA HIS A 179 -3.53 -19.81 -27.61
C HIS A 179 -3.09 -18.51 -26.92
N ASP A 180 -2.21 -17.72 -27.54
CA ASP A 180 -1.76 -16.45 -26.96
C ASP A 180 -2.82 -15.34 -27.13
N MET A 181 -3.83 -15.54 -27.99
CA MET A 181 -4.98 -14.63 -28.18
C MET A 181 -6.09 -14.86 -27.15
N VAL A 182 -5.81 -15.64 -26.09
CA VAL A 182 -6.73 -15.90 -24.99
C VAL A 182 -6.09 -15.45 -23.69
N ILE A 183 -6.54 -14.33 -23.13
CA ILE A 183 -5.99 -13.76 -21.91
C ILE A 183 -6.92 -14.03 -20.74
N GLN A 184 -6.39 -14.56 -19.65
CA GLN A 184 -7.14 -14.73 -18.42
C GLN A 184 -6.92 -13.53 -17.48
N SER A 185 -8.02 -12.93 -17.02
CA SER A 185 -8.01 -11.89 -16.00
C SER A 185 -9.08 -12.14 -14.93
N ASN A 186 -8.95 -11.47 -13.78
CA ASN A 186 -10.07 -11.39 -12.85
C ASN A 186 -11.15 -10.49 -13.46
N LEU A 187 -12.41 -10.71 -13.10
CA LEU A 187 -13.60 -10.03 -13.65
C LEU A 187 -13.71 -8.53 -13.25
N THR A 188 -12.57 -7.88 -12.99
CA THR A 188 -12.40 -6.51 -12.48
C THR A 188 -11.68 -5.64 -13.51
N ARG A 189 -11.99 -4.35 -13.52
CA ARG A 189 -11.40 -3.35 -14.43
C ARG A 189 -9.88 -3.27 -14.33
N GLU A 190 -9.34 -3.24 -13.11
CA GLU A 190 -7.90 -3.10 -12.85
C GLU A 190 -7.11 -4.34 -13.29
N SER A 191 -7.64 -5.54 -13.03
CA SER A 191 -7.02 -6.78 -13.48
C SER A 191 -7.03 -6.91 -15.00
N ALA A 192 -8.11 -6.48 -15.66
CA ALA A 192 -8.19 -6.52 -17.12
C ALA A 192 -7.15 -5.59 -17.74
N LYS A 193 -7.08 -4.35 -17.25
CA LYS A 193 -6.06 -3.37 -17.62
C LYS A 193 -4.66 -3.98 -17.50
N SER A 194 -4.24 -4.35 -16.29
CA SER A 194 -2.88 -4.87 -16.08
C SER A 194 -2.54 -6.11 -16.94
N ARG A 195 -3.51 -6.96 -17.25
CA ARG A 195 -3.29 -8.16 -18.06
C ARG A 195 -3.12 -7.85 -19.55
N ILE A 196 -3.93 -6.96 -20.12
CA ILE A 196 -3.80 -6.58 -21.53
C ILE A 196 -2.54 -5.75 -21.77
N GLU A 197 -2.16 -4.89 -20.81
CA GLU A 197 -0.92 -4.13 -20.85
C GLU A 197 0.30 -5.05 -20.99
N LYS A 198 0.36 -6.11 -20.17
CA LYS A 198 1.42 -7.12 -20.26
C LYS A 198 1.42 -7.92 -21.56
N PHE A 199 0.28 -8.05 -22.23
CA PHE A 199 0.21 -8.68 -23.55
C PHE A 199 0.81 -7.74 -24.59
N PHE A 200 0.40 -6.48 -24.61
CA PHE A 200 0.96 -5.47 -25.52
C PHE A 200 2.47 -5.31 -25.36
N ASP A 201 3.01 -5.43 -24.13
CA ASP A 201 4.44 -5.31 -23.88
C ASP A 201 5.25 -6.54 -24.36
N LYS A 202 4.61 -7.70 -24.56
CA LYS A 202 5.29 -8.98 -24.84
C LYS A 202 5.01 -9.56 -26.22
N SER A 203 3.94 -9.13 -26.88
CA SER A 203 3.41 -9.74 -28.08
C SER A 203 3.21 -8.69 -29.16
N ASN A 204 3.81 -8.92 -30.33
CA ASN A 204 3.58 -8.12 -31.54
C ASN A 204 2.49 -8.75 -32.43
N LYS A 205 1.64 -9.63 -31.88
CA LYS A 205 0.56 -10.25 -32.67
C LYS A 205 -0.49 -9.20 -33.02
N PRO A 206 -1.00 -9.19 -34.26
CA PRO A 206 -2.08 -8.29 -34.65
C PRO A 206 -3.36 -8.65 -33.88
N VAL A 207 -4.06 -7.64 -33.36
CA VAL A 207 -5.35 -7.79 -32.65
C VAL A 207 -6.31 -6.79 -33.26
N ASP A 208 -7.38 -7.29 -33.89
CA ASP A 208 -8.39 -6.42 -34.51
C ASP A 208 -9.48 -6.06 -33.48
N VAL A 209 -9.84 -7.03 -32.63
CA VAL A 209 -10.93 -6.90 -31.66
C VAL A 209 -10.67 -7.74 -30.41
N ILE A 210 -11.05 -7.20 -29.25
CA ILE A 210 -10.98 -7.88 -27.96
C ILE A 210 -12.40 -8.09 -27.42
N ILE A 211 -12.81 -9.35 -27.27
CA ILE A 211 -14.08 -9.75 -26.64
C ILE A 211 -13.83 -10.03 -25.16
N THR A 212 -14.67 -9.47 -24.29
CA THR A 212 -14.55 -9.64 -22.83
C THR A 212 -15.75 -10.36 -22.20
N VAL A 213 -15.61 -10.85 -20.97
CA VAL A 213 -16.70 -11.55 -20.27
C VAL A 213 -17.69 -10.59 -19.61
N ASN A 214 -17.26 -9.35 -19.29
CA ASN A 214 -18.14 -8.30 -18.78
C ASN A 214 -17.65 -6.89 -19.16
N ASP A 215 -18.52 -5.90 -19.03
CA ASP A 215 -18.17 -4.51 -19.37
C ASP A 215 -17.04 -3.92 -18.50
N LYS A 216 -16.89 -4.34 -17.24
CA LYS A 216 -15.77 -3.87 -16.40
C LYS A 216 -14.41 -4.23 -17.00
N GLN A 217 -14.28 -5.45 -17.54
CA GLN A 217 -13.08 -5.85 -18.25
C GLN A 217 -12.89 -5.00 -19.51
N ALA A 218 -13.93 -4.82 -20.33
CA ALA A 218 -13.89 -3.99 -21.53
C ALA A 218 -13.44 -2.55 -21.26
N LEU A 219 -13.99 -1.92 -20.21
CA LEU A 219 -13.58 -0.58 -19.79
C LEU A 219 -12.11 -0.54 -19.35
N GLY A 220 -11.62 -1.60 -18.69
CA GLY A 220 -10.20 -1.75 -18.36
C GLY A 220 -9.30 -1.88 -19.59
N ILE A 221 -9.80 -2.52 -20.67
CA ILE A 221 -9.11 -2.56 -21.97
C ILE A 221 -9.08 -1.17 -22.59
N ILE A 222 -10.20 -0.44 -22.59
CA ILE A 222 -10.26 0.93 -23.12
C ILE A 222 -9.27 1.82 -22.36
N ASP A 223 -9.21 1.74 -21.02
CA ASP A 223 -8.24 2.49 -20.22
C ASP A 223 -6.78 2.15 -20.59
N ALA A 224 -6.47 0.87 -20.84
CA ALA A 224 -5.15 0.43 -21.28
C ALA A 224 -4.80 1.00 -22.66
N CYS A 225 -5.73 0.92 -23.61
CA CYS A 225 -5.57 1.47 -24.96
C CYS A 225 -5.33 2.98 -24.92
N VAL A 226 -6.15 3.73 -24.18
CA VAL A 226 -6.01 5.18 -24.00
C VAL A 226 -4.64 5.53 -23.41
N SER A 227 -4.17 4.79 -22.40
CA SER A 227 -2.87 5.03 -21.77
C SER A 227 -1.67 4.77 -22.70
N ARG A 228 -1.87 4.04 -23.81
CA ARG A 228 -0.85 3.71 -24.82
C ARG A 228 -1.06 4.46 -26.14
N GLY A 229 -2.04 5.36 -26.21
CA GLY A 229 -2.38 6.06 -27.45
C GLY A 229 -3.03 5.18 -28.54
N ILE A 230 -3.45 3.96 -28.20
CA ILE A 230 -4.20 3.06 -29.08
C ILE A 230 -5.65 3.55 -29.13
N LYS A 231 -6.17 3.83 -30.32
CA LYS A 231 -7.52 4.35 -30.53
C LYS A 231 -8.53 3.22 -30.55
N VAL A 232 -9.56 3.34 -29.73
CA VAL A 232 -10.76 2.49 -29.79
C VAL A 232 -11.86 3.28 -30.50
N PRO A 233 -12.45 2.79 -31.60
CA PRO A 233 -12.27 1.48 -32.23
C PRO A 233 -11.21 1.41 -33.36
N GLN A 234 -10.56 2.52 -33.75
CA GLN A 234 -9.82 2.59 -35.03
C GLN A 234 -8.62 1.64 -35.11
N ASP A 235 -7.90 1.46 -34.01
CA ASP A 235 -6.74 0.57 -33.94
C ASP A 235 -7.14 -0.80 -33.38
N ILE A 236 -7.99 -0.82 -32.35
CA ILE A 236 -8.52 -2.05 -31.74
C ILE A 236 -9.98 -1.82 -31.32
N ALA A 237 -10.88 -2.69 -31.78
CA ALA A 237 -12.26 -2.73 -31.31
C ALA A 237 -12.37 -3.45 -29.94
N VAL A 238 -13.30 -3.00 -29.10
CA VAL A 238 -13.51 -3.60 -27.76
C VAL A 238 -14.97 -3.96 -27.58
N ILE A 239 -15.23 -5.21 -27.22
CA ILE A 239 -16.59 -5.77 -27.04
C ILE A 239 -16.81 -6.17 -25.58
N GLY A 240 -17.89 -5.63 -25.02
CA GLY A 240 -18.39 -5.91 -23.68
C GLY A 240 -19.43 -7.01 -23.60
N SER A 241 -19.96 -7.19 -22.40
CA SER A 241 -21.09 -8.07 -22.12
C SER A 241 -21.77 -7.64 -20.83
N MET A 242 -23.10 -7.86 -20.75
CA MET A 242 -24.06 -7.43 -19.72
C MET A 242 -24.87 -6.18 -20.09
N ASP A 243 -24.33 -5.26 -20.90
CA ASP A 243 -24.99 -4.00 -21.25
C ASP A 243 -25.19 -3.06 -20.03
N THR A 244 -24.11 -2.89 -19.27
CA THR A 244 -24.06 -2.02 -18.10
C THR A 244 -24.25 -0.56 -18.51
N LEU A 245 -24.77 0.29 -17.61
CA LEU A 245 -24.90 1.72 -17.87
C LEU A 245 -23.53 2.36 -18.15
N GLU A 246 -22.51 1.99 -17.37
CA GLU A 246 -21.16 2.52 -17.55
C GLU A 246 -20.58 2.20 -18.93
N GLY A 247 -20.80 0.98 -19.43
CA GLY A 247 -20.42 0.59 -20.79
C GLY A 247 -21.23 1.29 -21.87
N ALA A 248 -22.55 1.42 -21.69
CA ALA A 248 -23.41 2.10 -22.66
C ALA A 248 -23.03 3.58 -22.86
N PHE A 249 -22.55 4.25 -21.81
CA PHE A 249 -22.17 5.66 -21.80
C PHE A 249 -20.65 5.92 -21.81
N SER A 250 -19.83 4.88 -22.01
CA SER A 250 -18.39 5.06 -22.16
C SER A 250 -18.06 5.82 -23.44
N THR A 251 -16.81 6.26 -23.57
CA THR A 251 -16.30 6.90 -24.79
C THR A 251 -15.11 6.09 -25.31
N PRO A 252 -15.24 5.38 -26.45
CA PRO A 252 -16.48 5.17 -27.23
C PRO A 252 -17.52 4.33 -26.47
N SER A 253 -18.80 4.43 -26.86
CA SER A 253 -19.87 3.65 -26.25
C SER A 253 -19.76 2.17 -26.60
N LEU A 254 -19.96 1.29 -25.63
CA LEU A 254 -19.56 -0.10 -25.71
C LEU A 254 -20.57 -0.98 -26.46
N THR A 255 -20.14 -1.56 -27.58
CA THR A 255 -20.78 -2.71 -28.24
C THR A 255 -20.64 -3.91 -27.33
N GLY A 256 -21.70 -4.71 -27.17
CA GLY A 256 -21.63 -5.88 -26.30
C GLY A 256 -22.81 -6.83 -26.43
N ILE A 257 -22.67 -7.99 -25.79
CA ILE A 257 -23.73 -8.98 -25.69
C ILE A 257 -24.58 -8.68 -24.46
N LYS A 258 -25.86 -8.32 -24.67
CA LYS A 258 -26.83 -8.08 -23.61
C LYS A 258 -27.20 -9.40 -22.95
N GLU A 259 -26.97 -9.49 -21.64
CA GLU A 259 -27.43 -10.63 -20.85
C GLU A 259 -28.82 -10.35 -20.27
N PRO A 260 -29.72 -11.35 -20.23
CA PRO A 260 -31.08 -11.19 -19.74
C PRO A 260 -31.14 -11.23 -18.20
N LEU A 261 -30.32 -10.42 -17.51
CA LEU A 261 -30.08 -10.50 -16.06
C LEU A 261 -31.37 -10.43 -15.21
N PHE A 262 -32.25 -9.47 -15.53
CA PHE A 262 -33.55 -9.33 -14.89
C PHE A 262 -34.47 -10.54 -15.17
N GLU A 263 -34.49 -10.99 -16.41
CA GLU A 263 -35.33 -12.10 -16.84
C GLU A 263 -34.90 -13.42 -16.20
N LEU A 264 -33.60 -13.64 -15.93
CA LEU A 264 -33.14 -14.83 -15.19
C LEU A 264 -33.82 -14.93 -13.82
N GLY A 265 -33.88 -13.82 -13.07
CA GLY A 265 -34.56 -13.76 -11.78
C GLY A 265 -36.07 -13.92 -11.87
N ARG A 266 -36.67 -13.29 -12.89
CA ARG A 266 -38.11 -13.38 -13.17
C ARG A 266 -38.52 -14.80 -13.51
N THR A 267 -37.85 -15.45 -14.46
CA THR A 267 -38.09 -16.83 -14.86
C THR A 267 -37.91 -17.78 -13.68
N ALA A 268 -36.87 -17.58 -12.87
CA ALA A 268 -36.65 -18.40 -11.67
C ALA A 268 -37.79 -18.28 -10.65
N ALA A 269 -38.31 -17.07 -10.41
CA ALA A 269 -39.42 -16.86 -9.48
C ALA A 269 -40.74 -17.41 -10.01
N ILE A 270 -41.02 -17.26 -11.31
CA ILE A 270 -42.21 -17.86 -11.96
C ILE A 270 -42.18 -19.38 -11.80
N GLU A 271 -41.04 -20.01 -12.10
CA GLU A 271 -40.87 -21.45 -11.99
C GLU A 271 -40.93 -21.92 -10.53
N LEU A 272 -40.34 -21.18 -9.60
CA LEU A 272 -40.42 -21.52 -8.18
C LEU A 272 -41.86 -21.48 -7.67
N ILE A 273 -42.60 -20.41 -7.98
CA ILE A 273 -44.02 -20.27 -7.59
C ILE A 273 -44.85 -21.40 -8.23
N ALA A 274 -44.60 -21.73 -9.50
CA ALA A 274 -45.24 -22.85 -10.16
C ALA A 274 -45.01 -24.18 -9.42
N GLN A 275 -43.78 -24.45 -8.95
CA GLN A 275 -43.45 -25.64 -8.16
C GLN A 275 -44.11 -25.63 -6.77
N ILE A 276 -44.14 -24.47 -6.10
CA ILE A 276 -44.84 -24.29 -4.82
C ILE A 276 -46.36 -24.57 -4.97
N GLU A 277 -46.95 -24.19 -6.11
CA GLU A 277 -48.34 -24.46 -6.47
C GLU A 277 -48.60 -25.91 -6.94
N GLY A 278 -47.57 -26.76 -6.98
CA GLY A 278 -47.69 -28.18 -7.35
C GLY A 278 -47.61 -28.47 -8.86
N LYS A 279 -47.14 -27.52 -9.69
CA LYS A 279 -46.85 -27.78 -11.10
C LYS A 279 -45.54 -28.58 -11.24
N LYS A 280 -45.42 -29.35 -12.32
CA LYS A 280 -44.25 -30.20 -12.58
C LYS A 280 -43.03 -29.33 -12.88
N ALA A 281 -41.93 -29.57 -12.16
CA ALA A 281 -40.65 -28.91 -12.37
C ALA A 281 -40.08 -29.17 -13.76
N LEU A 282 -39.61 -28.11 -14.43
CA LEU A 282 -38.76 -28.22 -15.61
C LEU A 282 -37.30 -28.46 -15.20
N SER A 283 -36.53 -29.19 -16.01
CA SER A 283 -35.11 -29.44 -15.72
C SER A 283 -34.23 -28.24 -16.10
N GLU A 284 -34.49 -27.63 -17.25
CA GLU A 284 -33.72 -26.50 -17.80
C GLU A 284 -34.63 -25.51 -18.50
N ILE A 285 -34.36 -24.22 -18.29
CA ILE A 285 -34.97 -23.11 -19.01
C ILE A 285 -33.86 -22.18 -19.49
N HIS A 286 -33.86 -21.84 -20.78
CA HIS A 286 -32.81 -21.05 -21.41
C HIS A 286 -33.32 -19.66 -21.80
N ASN A 287 -32.63 -18.61 -21.38
CA ASN A 287 -32.96 -17.23 -21.70
C ASN A 287 -31.95 -16.67 -22.72
N PRO A 288 -32.38 -16.22 -23.90
CA PRO A 288 -31.49 -15.81 -24.98
C PRO A 288 -30.75 -14.51 -24.69
N THR A 289 -29.54 -14.40 -25.23
CA THR A 289 -28.75 -13.17 -25.32
C THR A 289 -28.95 -12.48 -26.66
N SER A 290 -28.68 -11.17 -26.72
CA SER A 290 -28.80 -10.37 -27.95
C SER A 290 -27.62 -9.43 -28.12
N LEU A 291 -27.19 -9.17 -29.35
CA LEU A 291 -26.14 -8.20 -29.66
C LEU A 291 -26.67 -6.76 -29.57
N ILE A 292 -25.88 -5.87 -28.95
CA ILE A 292 -26.07 -4.42 -29.01
C ILE A 292 -24.85 -3.80 -29.66
N VAL A 293 -25.07 -3.13 -30.79
CA VAL A 293 -24.02 -2.47 -31.58
C VAL A 293 -23.92 -0.99 -31.19
N ARG A 294 -22.71 -0.55 -30.83
CA ARG A 294 -22.36 0.84 -30.50
C ARG A 294 -21.00 1.22 -31.12
N GLN A 295 -20.43 2.35 -30.68
CA GLN A 295 -19.25 2.94 -31.31
C GLN A 295 -17.97 2.12 -31.12
N SER A 296 -17.84 1.31 -30.06
CA SER A 296 -16.59 0.60 -29.74
C SER A 296 -16.22 -0.54 -30.70
N CYS A 297 -17.11 -0.92 -31.63
CA CYS A 297 -16.78 -1.82 -32.74
C CYS A 297 -16.39 -1.10 -34.04
N GLY A 298 -16.67 0.21 -34.17
CA GLY A 298 -16.45 0.97 -35.41
C GLY A 298 -17.73 1.44 -36.11
N CYS A 299 -18.92 1.02 -35.66
CA CYS A 299 -20.17 1.45 -36.27
C CYS A 299 -20.59 2.86 -35.85
N GLU A 300 -21.09 3.65 -36.80
CA GLU A 300 -21.85 4.85 -36.48
C GLU A 300 -23.20 4.44 -35.86
N SER A 301 -23.66 5.18 -34.85
CA SER A 301 -24.90 4.92 -34.10
C SER A 301 -26.19 4.89 -34.95
N SER A 302 -26.09 5.08 -36.26
CA SER A 302 -27.16 5.08 -37.27
C SER A 302 -27.28 3.77 -38.07
N MET A 303 -26.36 2.79 -37.94
CA MET A 303 -26.23 1.71 -38.92
C MET A 303 -27.02 0.41 -38.70
N HIS A 304 -27.65 0.13 -37.55
CA HIS A 304 -28.38 -1.14 -37.35
C HIS A 304 -29.72 -0.99 -36.62
N LEU A 305 -30.80 -0.92 -37.41
CA LEU A 305 -32.20 -1.02 -36.96
C LEU A 305 -32.99 -2.08 -37.77
N GLN A 306 -32.31 -2.97 -38.48
CA GLN A 306 -32.97 -4.02 -39.25
C GLN A 306 -32.75 -5.39 -38.60
N ASP A 307 -33.89 -6.06 -38.39
CA ASP A 307 -34.08 -7.44 -37.95
C ASP A 307 -34.15 -7.72 -36.44
N CYS A 308 -35.32 -7.41 -35.88
CA CYS A 308 -35.91 -8.21 -34.80
C CYS A 308 -37.42 -8.39 -35.06
N LYS A 309 -37.77 -9.48 -35.76
CA LYS A 309 -39.13 -10.04 -35.78
C LYS A 309 -39.16 -11.33 -34.97
N ALA A 310 -39.87 -11.36 -33.84
CA ALA A 310 -40.78 -12.45 -33.44
C ALA A 310 -41.50 -12.20 -32.10
N SER A 311 -42.85 -12.16 -32.15
CA SER A 311 -43.90 -12.66 -31.20
C SER A 311 -43.78 -12.50 -29.67
N ASN A 312 -44.82 -12.22 -28.86
CA ASN A 312 -46.23 -11.85 -29.04
C ASN A 312 -46.85 -11.45 -27.67
N GLN A 313 -47.90 -10.61 -27.76
CA GLN A 313 -49.07 -10.42 -26.87
C GLN A 313 -48.94 -9.90 -25.42
N VAL A 314 -49.33 -8.62 -25.23
CA VAL A 314 -50.25 -8.17 -24.15
C VAL A 314 -51.12 -6.99 -24.68
N SER A 315 -52.44 -7.08 -24.51
CA SER A 315 -53.45 -6.01 -24.73
C SER A 315 -53.53 -5.11 -23.47
N SER A 316 -53.83 -3.81 -23.47
CA SER A 316 -54.74 -3.00 -24.30
C SER A 316 -54.56 -1.49 -24.05
N VAL A 317 -55.29 -0.70 -24.87
CA VAL A 317 -55.34 0.77 -25.01
C VAL A 317 -54.22 1.33 -25.90
N SER A 318 -54.48 1.27 -27.21
CA SER A 318 -53.78 2.07 -28.22
C SER A 318 -54.44 3.44 -28.32
N LEU A 319 -53.62 4.49 -28.43
CA LEU A 319 -54.07 5.86 -28.73
C LEU A 319 -53.93 6.21 -30.22
N ASN A 320 -53.64 5.23 -31.09
CA ASN A 320 -53.42 5.49 -32.51
C ASN A 320 -54.76 5.77 -33.23
N LEU A 321 -55.07 7.05 -33.44
CA LEU A 321 -56.27 7.48 -34.15
C LEU A 321 -56.17 7.35 -35.69
N SER A 322 -55.04 6.91 -36.25
CA SER A 322 -54.75 7.01 -37.69
C SER A 322 -54.08 5.80 -38.36
N ASP A 323 -54.01 4.62 -37.71
CA ASP A 323 -53.34 3.40 -38.22
C ASP A 323 -51.92 3.68 -38.77
N ASP A 324 -51.20 4.59 -38.12
CA ASP A 324 -49.86 4.98 -38.56
C ASP A 324 -48.80 3.98 -38.08
N PRO A 325 -48.10 3.27 -38.99
CA PRO A 325 -47.17 2.21 -38.61
C PRO A 325 -45.94 2.72 -37.87
N ILE A 326 -45.49 3.96 -38.14
CA ILE A 326 -44.36 4.56 -37.43
C ILE A 326 -44.79 4.91 -35.99
N TYR A 327 -46.03 5.35 -35.81
CA TYR A 327 -46.59 5.62 -34.51
C TYR A 327 -46.77 4.35 -33.67
N ASP A 328 -47.31 3.27 -34.25
CA ASP A 328 -47.48 1.99 -33.55
C ASP A 328 -46.15 1.40 -33.06
N GLU A 329 -45.10 1.50 -33.87
CA GLU A 329 -43.76 1.08 -33.49
C GLU A 329 -43.20 1.93 -32.33
N THR A 330 -43.49 3.23 -32.36
CA THR A 330 -43.09 4.19 -31.31
C THR A 330 -43.81 3.91 -30.00
N GLU A 331 -45.13 3.74 -30.04
CA GLU A 331 -45.97 3.41 -28.90
C GLU A 331 -45.57 2.06 -28.29
N GLY A 332 -45.33 1.05 -29.13
CA GLY A 332 -44.88 -0.27 -28.69
C GLY A 332 -43.51 -0.24 -28.02
N TYR A 333 -42.56 0.57 -28.53
CA TYR A 333 -41.27 0.79 -27.88
C TYR A 333 -41.44 1.45 -26.51
N PHE A 334 -42.27 2.48 -26.42
CA PHE A 334 -42.52 3.23 -25.19
C PHE A 334 -43.13 2.33 -24.11
N LYS A 335 -44.12 1.51 -24.46
CA LYS A 335 -44.73 0.54 -23.55
C LYS A 335 -43.72 -0.46 -23.03
N ARG A 336 -42.93 -1.09 -23.91
CA ARG A 336 -41.87 -2.02 -23.51
C ARG A 336 -40.83 -1.36 -22.60
N LEU A 337 -40.46 -0.12 -22.91
CA LEU A 337 -39.45 0.60 -22.16
C LEU A 337 -39.94 0.96 -20.75
N VAL A 338 -41.19 1.40 -20.61
CA VAL A 338 -41.83 1.67 -19.30
C VAL A 338 -42.06 0.38 -18.51
N GLU A 339 -42.45 -0.71 -19.16
CA GLU A 339 -42.58 -2.02 -18.51
C GLU A 339 -41.24 -2.56 -18.01
N GLN A 340 -40.15 -2.30 -18.73
CA GLN A 340 -38.78 -2.71 -18.36
C GLN A 340 -38.14 -1.82 -17.30
N TYR A 341 -38.51 -0.53 -17.22
CA TYR A 341 -37.94 0.44 -16.29
C TYR A 341 -38.95 0.79 -15.20
N LYS A 342 -38.72 0.34 -13.96
CA LYS A 342 -39.54 0.69 -12.77
C LYS A 342 -39.27 2.12 -12.25
N GLY A 343 -39.18 3.09 -13.15
CA GLY A 343 -39.10 4.52 -12.83
C GLY A 343 -40.45 5.09 -12.37
N GLY A 344 -40.45 6.33 -11.87
CA GLY A 344 -41.64 7.07 -11.45
C GLY A 344 -42.52 7.59 -12.59
N ILE A 345 -42.20 7.29 -13.85
CA ILE A 345 -43.01 7.70 -15.01
C ILE A 345 -44.26 6.83 -15.11
N ALA A 346 -45.43 7.44 -14.95
CA ALA A 346 -46.68 6.73 -15.06
C ALA A 346 -47.09 6.52 -16.54
N CYS A 347 -47.71 5.37 -16.86
CA CYS A 347 -48.14 5.05 -18.24
C CYS A 347 -49.04 6.14 -18.86
N ASN A 348 -49.80 6.87 -18.04
CA ASN A 348 -50.63 7.99 -18.47
C ASN A 348 -49.81 9.22 -18.92
N GLU A 349 -48.62 9.47 -18.35
CA GLU A 349 -47.72 10.54 -18.77
C GLU A 349 -47.12 10.23 -20.15
N VAL A 350 -46.75 8.97 -20.37
CA VAL A 350 -46.23 8.48 -21.66
C VAL A 350 -47.32 8.49 -22.73
N ALA A 351 -48.52 8.06 -22.38
CA ALA A 351 -49.70 8.15 -23.24
C ALA A 351 -50.02 9.60 -23.62
N SER A 352 -49.93 10.54 -22.68
CA SER A 352 -50.15 11.97 -22.92
C SER A 352 -49.09 12.54 -23.86
N LEU A 353 -47.83 12.18 -23.68
CA LEU A 353 -46.73 12.58 -24.55
C LEU A 353 -46.90 12.07 -25.99
N LEU A 354 -47.25 10.79 -26.15
CA LEU A 354 -47.50 10.18 -27.46
C LEU A 354 -48.69 10.85 -28.17
N SER A 355 -49.77 11.14 -27.43
CA SER A 355 -50.92 11.87 -27.99
C SER A 355 -50.55 13.26 -28.49
N LEU A 356 -49.68 13.97 -27.76
CA LEU A 356 -49.19 15.29 -28.14
C LEU A 356 -48.24 15.21 -29.34
N TYR A 357 -47.42 14.16 -29.41
CA TYR A 357 -46.54 13.89 -30.55
C TYR A 357 -47.33 13.66 -31.84
N GLN A 358 -48.39 12.84 -31.81
CA GLN A 358 -49.24 12.60 -32.96
C GLN A 358 -49.94 13.88 -33.44
N LYS A 359 -50.48 14.67 -32.50
CA LYS A 359 -51.11 15.96 -32.81
C LYS A 359 -50.12 16.97 -33.39
N SER A 360 -48.88 16.99 -32.89
CA SER A 360 -47.80 17.85 -33.38
C SER A 360 -47.38 17.48 -34.80
N MET A 361 -47.33 16.18 -35.11
CA MET A 361 -47.06 15.66 -36.45
C MET A 361 -48.14 16.05 -37.45
N GLN A 362 -49.43 15.94 -37.09
CA GLN A 362 -50.54 16.33 -37.97
C GLN A 362 -50.58 17.84 -38.25
N LYS A 363 -50.27 18.66 -37.25
CA LYS A 363 -50.30 20.13 -37.35
C LYS A 363 -48.98 20.76 -37.82
N ASN A 364 -47.92 19.96 -37.93
CA ASN A 364 -46.57 20.39 -38.29
C ASN A 364 -46.00 21.50 -37.37
N HIS A 365 -46.36 21.45 -36.08
CA HIS A 365 -45.98 22.43 -35.05
C HIS A 365 -45.57 21.69 -33.78
N PHE A 366 -44.34 21.91 -33.29
CA PHE A 366 -43.68 21.04 -32.31
C PHE A 366 -43.26 21.75 -31.01
N ASP A 367 -43.50 23.06 -30.88
CA ASP A 367 -42.99 23.86 -29.77
C ASP A 367 -43.59 23.42 -28.41
N GLU A 368 -44.88 23.06 -28.38
CA GLU A 368 -45.58 22.56 -27.18
C GLU A 368 -45.00 21.21 -26.70
N LEU A 369 -44.71 20.30 -27.64
CA LEU A 369 -44.11 19.00 -27.35
C LEU A 369 -42.67 19.14 -26.84
N LEU A 370 -41.88 20.01 -27.47
CA LEU A 370 -40.50 20.26 -27.06
C LEU A 370 -40.44 20.87 -25.65
N THR A 371 -41.34 21.81 -25.34
CA THR A 371 -41.46 22.41 -24.01
C THR A 371 -41.83 21.37 -22.96
N LEU A 372 -42.78 20.47 -23.26
CA LEU A 372 -43.16 19.40 -22.35
C LEU A 372 -41.99 18.42 -22.12
N LEU A 373 -41.29 18.01 -23.18
CA LEU A 373 -40.12 17.14 -23.09
C LEU A 373 -39.02 17.78 -22.23
N GLN A 374 -38.73 19.05 -22.45
CA GLN A 374 -37.75 19.80 -21.66
C GLN A 374 -38.17 19.85 -20.17
N GLN A 375 -39.41 20.21 -19.85
CA GLN A 375 -39.89 20.22 -18.46
C GLN A 375 -39.81 18.84 -17.79
N LYS A 376 -40.10 17.77 -18.55
CA LYS A 376 -40.00 16.40 -18.04
C LYS A 376 -38.55 16.00 -17.81
N LEU A 377 -37.64 16.32 -18.73
CA LEU A 377 -36.20 16.12 -18.56
C LEU A 377 -35.64 16.92 -17.38
N GLU A 378 -36.01 18.20 -17.23
CA GLU A 378 -35.62 19.05 -16.09
C GLU A 378 -36.11 18.51 -14.75
N LYS A 379 -37.36 18.04 -14.69
CA LYS A 379 -37.90 17.41 -13.49
C LYS A 379 -37.21 16.07 -13.20
N ALA A 380 -36.93 15.30 -14.24
CA ALA A 380 -36.31 14.00 -14.16
C ALA A 380 -34.80 14.06 -13.86
N LEU A 381 -34.12 15.20 -14.05
CA LEU A 381 -32.70 15.36 -13.68
C LEU A 381 -32.37 14.97 -12.23
N LYS A 382 -33.37 15.03 -11.34
CA LYS A 382 -33.26 14.69 -9.92
C LYS A 382 -33.74 13.28 -9.59
N THR A 383 -34.10 12.48 -10.59
CA THR A 383 -34.64 11.12 -10.43
C THR A 383 -33.96 10.13 -11.38
N GLU A 384 -34.09 8.83 -11.12
CA GLU A 384 -33.58 7.77 -12.00
C GLU A 384 -34.34 7.74 -13.36
N ASP A 385 -35.41 8.52 -13.50
CA ASP A 385 -36.23 8.61 -14.71
C ASP A 385 -35.56 9.37 -15.84
N ILE A 386 -34.49 10.13 -15.57
CA ILE A 386 -33.80 10.93 -16.60
C ILE A 386 -33.38 10.05 -17.78
N MET A 387 -32.88 8.85 -17.51
CA MET A 387 -32.43 7.91 -18.54
C MET A 387 -33.60 7.40 -19.39
N LEU A 388 -34.74 7.17 -18.75
CA LEU A 388 -35.97 6.78 -19.42
C LEU A 388 -36.46 7.93 -20.32
N TRP A 389 -36.51 9.16 -19.82
CA TRP A 389 -36.89 10.34 -20.60
C TRP A 389 -35.92 10.61 -21.77
N LEU A 390 -34.61 10.37 -21.61
CA LEU A 390 -33.61 10.49 -22.68
C LEU A 390 -33.78 9.40 -23.75
N ALA A 391 -34.09 8.16 -23.35
CA ALA A 391 -34.39 7.07 -24.26
C ALA A 391 -35.71 7.31 -25.04
N LEU A 392 -36.75 7.81 -24.37
CA LEU A 392 -38.01 8.24 -25.01
C LEU A 392 -37.76 9.36 -26.02
N THR A 393 -36.95 10.37 -25.65
CA THR A 393 -36.57 11.48 -26.53
C THR A 393 -35.81 10.97 -27.77
N SER A 394 -34.91 10.01 -27.59
CA SER A 394 -34.15 9.36 -28.67
C SER A 394 -35.07 8.61 -29.63
N LYS A 395 -36.07 7.90 -29.11
CA LYS A 395 -37.01 7.18 -29.97
C LYS A 395 -37.94 8.14 -30.72
N LEU A 396 -38.39 9.25 -30.13
CA LEU A 396 -39.13 10.29 -30.87
C LEU A 396 -38.30 10.88 -32.01
N GLN A 397 -37.00 11.12 -31.79
CA GLN A 397 -36.09 11.57 -32.82
C GLN A 397 -36.02 10.58 -33.99
N LEU A 398 -35.79 9.30 -33.71
CA LEU A 398 -35.72 8.22 -34.71
C LEU A 398 -37.03 8.08 -35.49
N SER A 399 -38.17 8.11 -34.80
CA SER A 399 -39.48 8.07 -35.44
C SER A 399 -39.73 9.29 -36.32
N THR A 400 -39.31 10.48 -35.89
CA THR A 400 -39.42 11.73 -36.68
C THR A 400 -38.54 11.67 -37.93
N LEU A 401 -37.36 11.06 -37.85
CA LEU A 401 -36.50 10.78 -39.01
C LEU A 401 -37.19 9.87 -40.03
N ALA A 402 -37.85 8.80 -39.58
CA ALA A 402 -38.62 7.93 -40.47
C ALA A 402 -39.77 8.67 -41.21
N TYR A 403 -40.41 9.65 -40.56
CA TYR A 403 -41.38 10.52 -41.22
C TYR A 403 -40.75 11.48 -42.24
N LEU A 404 -39.53 11.96 -41.98
CA LEU A 404 -38.81 12.84 -42.90
C LEU A 404 -38.52 12.13 -44.23
N ASP A 405 -38.08 10.88 -44.17
CA ASP A 405 -37.78 10.04 -45.34
C ASP A 405 -39.02 9.77 -46.20
N ASN A 406 -40.20 9.67 -45.56
CA ASN A 406 -41.48 9.45 -46.24
C ASN A 406 -42.20 10.73 -46.71
N SER A 407 -41.70 11.94 -46.39
CA SER A 407 -42.44 13.19 -46.60
C SER A 407 -42.23 13.86 -47.98
N LYS A 408 -43.34 14.22 -48.66
CA LYS A 408 -43.31 15.01 -49.91
C LYS A 408 -43.22 16.53 -49.63
N ASN A 409 -41.99 17.04 -49.65
CA ASN A 409 -41.48 18.42 -49.78
C ASN A 409 -42.00 19.59 -48.89
N ARG A 410 -43.24 19.66 -48.41
CA ARG A 410 -43.70 20.85 -47.64
C ARG A 410 -43.44 20.80 -46.12
N SER A 411 -43.30 19.61 -45.51
CA SER A 411 -43.04 19.45 -44.07
C SER A 411 -41.57 19.27 -43.70
N LYS A 412 -40.68 19.00 -44.67
CA LYS A 412 -39.26 18.68 -44.43
C LYS A 412 -38.51 19.71 -43.58
N LYS A 413 -38.71 21.00 -43.83
CA LYS A 413 -38.01 22.06 -43.09
C LYS A 413 -38.40 22.12 -41.60
N SER A 414 -39.67 21.87 -41.29
CA SER A 414 -40.17 21.85 -39.90
C SER A 414 -39.68 20.61 -39.16
N LEU A 415 -39.74 19.45 -39.81
CA LEU A 415 -39.25 18.18 -39.28
C LEU A 415 -37.73 18.20 -39.03
N VAL A 416 -36.93 18.71 -39.98
CA VAL A 416 -35.47 18.87 -39.79
C VAL A 416 -35.15 19.80 -38.63
N LYS A 417 -35.89 20.92 -38.49
CA LYS A 417 -35.74 21.83 -37.35
C LYS A 417 -36.05 21.11 -36.03
N PHE A 418 -37.15 20.36 -35.97
CA PHE A 418 -37.55 19.63 -34.77
C PHE A 418 -36.56 18.52 -34.40
N ILE A 419 -36.06 17.74 -35.37
CA ILE A 419 -35.01 16.72 -35.15
C ILE A 419 -33.75 17.37 -34.57
N THR A 420 -33.34 18.53 -35.12
CA THR A 420 -32.17 19.26 -34.62
C THR A 420 -32.37 19.73 -33.18
N GLN A 421 -33.58 20.19 -32.84
CA GLN A 421 -33.94 20.59 -31.48
C GLN A 421 -33.97 19.41 -30.51
N LEU A 422 -34.46 18.23 -30.93
CA LEU A 422 -34.42 17.01 -30.13
C LEU A 422 -32.97 16.55 -29.88
N ILE A 423 -32.09 16.62 -30.88
CA ILE A 423 -30.66 16.31 -30.73
C ILE A 423 -30.01 17.25 -29.71
N SER A 424 -30.26 18.56 -29.84
CA SER A 424 -29.71 19.56 -28.92
C SER A 424 -30.19 19.32 -27.48
N LEU A 425 -31.51 19.10 -27.29
CA LEU A 425 -32.11 18.87 -25.98
C LEU A 425 -31.58 17.57 -25.35
N LYS A 426 -31.48 16.49 -26.14
CA LYS A 426 -30.92 15.23 -25.68
C LYS A 426 -29.47 15.38 -25.24
N ASN A 427 -28.62 15.96 -26.09
CA ASN A 427 -27.19 16.13 -25.79
C ASN A 427 -26.96 17.00 -24.55
N GLU A 428 -27.75 18.06 -24.38
CA GLU A 428 -27.69 18.93 -23.19
C GLU A 428 -28.01 18.14 -21.92
N PHE A 429 -29.14 17.44 -21.88
CA PHE A 429 -29.56 16.68 -20.70
C PHE A 429 -28.75 15.40 -20.47
N GLU A 430 -28.20 14.76 -21.50
CA GLU A 430 -27.25 13.64 -21.37
C GLU A 430 -25.95 14.08 -20.69
N GLN A 431 -25.39 15.23 -21.09
CA GLN A 431 -24.20 15.78 -20.44
C GLN A 431 -24.46 16.16 -18.99
N ILE A 432 -25.65 16.68 -18.69
CA ILE A 432 -26.05 16.98 -17.31
C ILE A 432 -26.30 15.69 -16.52
N ALA A 433 -26.94 14.67 -17.10
CA ALA A 433 -27.21 13.39 -16.45
C ALA A 433 -25.92 12.60 -16.14
N ILE A 434 -24.94 12.58 -17.06
CA ILE A 434 -23.62 11.97 -16.84
C ILE A 434 -22.89 12.69 -15.70
N LYS A 435 -22.94 14.03 -15.69
CA LYS A 435 -22.42 14.83 -14.57
C LYS A 435 -23.16 14.53 -13.28
N PHE A 436 -24.47 14.35 -13.31
CA PHE A 436 -25.30 14.07 -12.14
C PHE A 436 -25.11 12.65 -11.59
N GLN A 437 -24.96 11.63 -12.43
CA GLN A 437 -24.66 10.25 -11.99
C GLN A 437 -23.24 10.10 -11.44
N ARG A 438 -22.26 10.78 -12.06
CA ARG A 438 -20.92 10.92 -11.48
C ARG A 438 -20.99 11.68 -10.17
N PHE A 439 -21.78 12.75 -10.10
CA PHE A 439 -22.03 13.50 -8.88
C PHE A 439 -22.76 12.68 -7.83
N GLU A 440 -23.74 11.83 -8.15
CA GLU A 440 -24.40 10.96 -7.17
C GLU A 440 -23.44 9.92 -6.63
N THR A 441 -22.66 9.26 -7.49
CA THR A 441 -21.66 8.28 -7.05
C THR A 441 -20.58 8.96 -6.20
N GLU A 442 -20.06 10.10 -6.62
CA GLU A 442 -19.12 10.91 -5.83
C GLU A 442 -19.77 11.47 -4.56
N TYR A 443 -21.05 11.85 -4.60
CA TYR A 443 -21.81 12.38 -3.47
C TYR A 443 -22.00 11.28 -2.44
N TYR A 444 -22.45 10.08 -2.82
CA TYR A 444 -22.54 8.94 -1.90
C TYR A 444 -21.15 8.53 -1.40
N MET A 445 -20.11 8.51 -2.25
CA MET A 445 -18.75 8.17 -1.79
C MET A 445 -18.16 9.22 -0.84
N ASN A 446 -18.32 10.51 -1.13
CA ASN A 446 -17.89 11.61 -0.26
C ASN A 446 -18.76 11.69 1.00
N TYR A 447 -20.05 11.36 0.90
CA TYR A 447 -20.96 11.22 2.01
C TYR A 447 -20.56 10.04 2.91
N PHE A 448 -20.28 8.86 2.36
CA PHE A 448 -19.79 7.72 3.12
C PHE A 448 -18.44 8.02 3.77
N ARG A 449 -17.54 8.72 3.08
CA ARG A 449 -16.32 9.25 3.71
C ARG A 449 -16.63 10.21 4.85
N SER A 450 -17.61 11.10 4.70
CA SER A 450 -18.04 12.03 5.76
C SER A 450 -18.66 11.30 6.96
N VAL A 451 -19.53 10.31 6.72
CA VAL A 451 -20.11 9.44 7.77
C VAL A 451 -19.02 8.64 8.47
N VAL A 452 -18.05 8.07 7.74
CA VAL A 452 -16.87 7.41 8.31
C VAL A 452 -16.07 8.39 9.17
N ASN A 453 -15.83 9.61 8.68
CA ASN A 453 -15.09 10.63 9.41
C ASN A 453 -15.81 11.09 10.68
N ASN A 454 -17.13 11.26 10.61
CA ASN A 454 -17.97 11.62 11.76
C ASN A 454 -18.10 10.47 12.77
N LEU A 455 -18.21 9.23 12.29
CA LEU A 455 -18.21 8.06 13.16
C LEU A 455 -16.87 7.81 13.83
N ASN A 456 -15.79 8.19 13.17
CA ASN A 456 -14.46 8.21 13.77
C ASN A 456 -14.28 9.35 14.78
N SER A 457 -15.14 10.37 14.81
CA SER A 457 -15.00 11.55 15.68
C SER A 457 -15.93 11.55 16.89
N SER A 458 -17.21 11.22 16.76
CA SER A 458 -18.18 11.22 17.87
C SER A 458 -18.44 9.83 18.47
N PHE A 459 -18.12 8.75 17.73
CA PHE A 459 -18.40 7.35 18.08
C PHE A 459 -19.83 7.08 18.55
N ASP A 460 -20.77 7.94 18.16
CA ASP A 460 -22.14 7.84 18.60
C ASP A 460 -22.97 7.17 17.51
N LEU A 461 -23.45 5.96 17.81
CA LEU A 461 -24.44 5.29 16.97
C LEU A 461 -25.66 6.19 16.72
N SER A 462 -26.00 7.11 17.64
CA SER A 462 -27.07 8.10 17.46
C SER A 462 -26.83 9.00 16.24
N THR A 463 -25.57 9.31 15.90
CA THR A 463 -25.22 10.07 14.70
C THR A 463 -25.50 9.24 13.44
N ILE A 464 -25.27 7.91 13.44
CA ILE A 464 -25.76 7.05 12.35
C ILE A 464 -27.29 7.14 12.27
N LYS A 465 -28.00 7.20 13.41
CA LYS A 465 -29.47 7.25 13.45
C LYS A 465 -30.03 8.49 12.75
N GLU A 466 -29.49 9.67 13.04
CA GLU A 466 -29.92 10.93 12.44
C GLU A 466 -29.52 11.04 10.96
N TYR A 467 -28.27 10.73 10.61
CA TYR A 467 -27.75 10.94 9.26
C TYR A 467 -28.24 9.89 8.24
N THR A 468 -28.50 8.65 8.67
CA THR A 468 -29.03 7.59 7.77
C THR A 468 -30.43 7.94 7.25
N ILE A 469 -31.25 8.58 8.08
CA ILE A 469 -32.61 8.97 7.72
C ILE A 469 -32.60 10.18 6.79
N ASP A 470 -31.84 11.22 7.12
CA ASP A 470 -31.86 12.49 6.41
C ASP A 470 -31.26 12.44 4.99
N VAL A 471 -30.27 11.57 4.74
CA VAL A 471 -29.53 11.55 3.47
C VAL A 471 -29.86 10.34 2.57
N LEU A 472 -30.04 9.15 3.14
CA LEU A 472 -30.36 7.96 2.33
C LEU A 472 -31.87 7.78 2.13
N GLN A 473 -32.71 8.54 2.85
CA GLN A 473 -34.18 8.44 2.82
C GLN A 473 -34.67 6.98 2.95
N LEU A 474 -33.99 6.22 3.81
CA LEU A 474 -34.32 4.81 4.01
C LEU A 474 -35.58 4.69 4.84
N SER A 475 -36.67 4.31 4.17
CA SER A 475 -37.97 4.10 4.81
C SER A 475 -37.97 2.94 5.79
N GLU A 476 -37.21 1.88 5.54
CA GLU A 476 -37.10 0.74 6.44
C GLU A 476 -35.67 0.24 6.53
N PHE A 477 -35.11 0.33 7.74
CA PHE A 477 -33.72 0.01 8.00
C PHE A 477 -33.51 -0.43 9.43
N TYR A 478 -32.89 -1.60 9.61
CA TYR A 478 -32.70 -2.20 10.92
C TYR A 478 -31.26 -2.71 11.06
N ILE A 479 -30.66 -2.47 12.22
CA ILE A 479 -29.35 -3.02 12.58
C ILE A 479 -29.54 -3.92 13.80
N SER A 480 -29.21 -5.19 13.62
CA SER A 480 -29.36 -6.26 14.61
C SER A 480 -27.99 -6.77 15.02
N VAL A 481 -27.72 -6.87 16.32
CA VAL A 481 -26.47 -7.38 16.89
C VAL A 481 -26.76 -8.67 17.66
N PHE A 482 -25.93 -9.69 17.49
CA PHE A 482 -26.06 -10.95 18.23
C PHE A 482 -25.78 -10.75 19.73
N ASP A 483 -26.50 -11.46 20.59
CA ASP A 483 -26.30 -11.34 22.05
C ASP A 483 -24.99 -11.97 22.51
N ASP A 484 -24.61 -13.10 21.92
CA ASP A 484 -23.30 -13.75 22.13
C ASP A 484 -22.63 -14.09 20.80
N VAL A 485 -21.64 -13.27 20.47
CA VAL A 485 -20.79 -13.36 19.27
C VAL A 485 -20.00 -14.68 19.19
N ASN A 486 -19.87 -15.44 20.28
CA ASN A 486 -19.10 -16.68 20.35
C ASN A 486 -19.96 -17.96 20.32
N THR A 487 -21.29 -17.85 20.25
CA THR A 487 -22.18 -19.02 20.21
C THR A 487 -22.97 -19.07 18.90
N ASP A 488 -23.29 -20.29 18.45
CA ASP A 488 -24.20 -20.50 17.31
C ASP A 488 -25.68 -20.25 17.67
N LYS A 489 -25.98 -19.85 18.92
CA LYS A 489 -27.34 -19.52 19.35
C LYS A 489 -27.72 -18.14 18.80
N GLN A 490 -28.70 -18.16 17.90
CA GLN A 490 -29.06 -17.05 17.03
C GLN A 490 -30.04 -16.08 17.70
N SER A 491 -29.74 -15.56 18.89
CA SER A 491 -30.53 -14.45 19.44
C SER A 491 -29.85 -13.11 19.11
N ALA A 492 -30.66 -12.13 18.69
CA ALA A 492 -30.19 -10.82 18.31
C ALA A 492 -31.07 -9.73 18.93
N LYS A 493 -30.51 -8.53 19.07
CA LYS A 493 -31.20 -7.32 19.50
C LYS A 493 -31.05 -6.21 18.47
N ASN A 494 -32.12 -5.46 18.24
CA ASN A 494 -32.04 -4.28 17.39
C ASN A 494 -31.38 -3.13 18.16
N ILE A 495 -30.35 -2.54 17.57
CA ILE A 495 -29.70 -1.32 18.11
C ILE A 495 -30.14 -0.06 17.36
N LEU A 496 -30.67 -0.24 16.15
CA LEU A 496 -31.28 0.78 15.32
C LEU A 496 -32.47 0.18 14.58
N SER A 497 -33.60 0.88 14.61
CA SER A 497 -34.80 0.55 13.87
C SER A 497 -35.38 1.82 13.28
N VAL A 498 -35.43 1.88 11.96
CA VAL A 498 -36.02 2.97 11.18
C VAL A 498 -37.20 2.40 10.43
N HIS A 499 -38.34 3.07 10.54
CA HIS A 499 -39.57 2.67 9.88
C HIS A 499 -40.34 3.94 9.49
N HIS A 500 -40.82 4.01 8.25
CA HIS A 500 -41.45 5.20 7.67
C HIS A 500 -40.60 6.48 7.82
N ASN A 501 -39.28 6.38 7.65
CA ASN A 501 -38.31 7.48 7.88
C ASN A 501 -38.29 8.01 9.33
N GLU A 502 -38.85 7.28 10.28
CA GLU A 502 -38.83 7.64 11.70
C GLU A 502 -38.05 6.60 12.52
N LEU A 503 -37.40 7.07 13.58
CA LEU A 503 -36.72 6.21 14.54
C LEU A 503 -37.73 5.56 15.46
N ILE A 504 -37.86 4.24 15.39
CA ILE A 504 -38.63 3.49 16.37
C ILE A 504 -37.69 3.10 17.52
N ASN A 505 -38.07 3.49 18.73
CA ASN A 505 -37.40 3.02 19.94
C ASN A 505 -37.94 1.63 20.28
N ILE A 506 -37.35 0.61 19.65
CA ILE A 506 -37.63 -0.78 19.98
C ILE A 506 -36.73 -1.13 21.16
N GLU A 507 -37.34 -1.39 22.32
CA GLU A 507 -36.62 -1.82 23.52
C GLU A 507 -35.63 -2.95 23.21
N ASN A 508 -34.56 -3.06 24.01
CA ASN A 508 -33.47 -4.07 23.98
C ASN A 508 -33.92 -5.55 24.11
N LYS A 509 -35.09 -5.93 23.60
CA LYS A 509 -35.62 -7.29 23.63
C LYS A 509 -34.93 -8.12 22.56
N SER A 510 -34.18 -9.11 23.06
CA SER A 510 -33.64 -10.19 22.24
C SER A 510 -34.78 -10.92 21.50
N PHE A 511 -34.59 -11.19 20.21
CA PHE A 511 -35.47 -11.99 19.37
C PHE A 511 -34.67 -13.07 18.63
N ASP A 512 -35.36 -14.07 18.09
CA ASP A 512 -34.75 -15.08 17.23
C ASP A 512 -34.28 -14.44 15.91
N ALA A 513 -32.98 -14.40 15.67
CA ALA A 513 -32.37 -13.78 14.51
C ALA A 513 -32.86 -14.36 13.18
N LYS A 514 -33.35 -15.61 13.16
CA LYS A 514 -33.97 -16.21 11.96
C LYS A 514 -35.28 -15.55 11.54
N LYS A 515 -35.95 -14.87 12.48
CA LYS A 515 -37.12 -14.03 12.17
C LYS A 515 -36.73 -12.71 11.50
N LEU A 516 -35.43 -12.33 11.53
CA LEU A 516 -34.82 -11.13 10.95
C LEU A 516 -35.29 -9.78 11.54
N LEU A 517 -36.50 -9.71 12.07
CA LEU A 517 -37.10 -8.55 12.72
C LEU A 517 -37.78 -8.95 14.05
N PRO A 518 -37.67 -8.15 15.12
CA PRO A 518 -38.36 -8.40 16.39
C PRO A 518 -39.88 -8.33 16.28
N ASP A 519 -40.58 -9.00 17.19
CA ASP A 519 -42.05 -9.02 17.23
C ASP A 519 -42.60 -7.59 17.43
N GLY A 520 -43.59 -7.18 16.62
CA GLY A 520 -44.21 -5.84 16.67
C GLY A 520 -43.74 -4.81 15.62
N ILE A 521 -42.75 -5.14 14.78
CA ILE A 521 -42.42 -4.34 13.59
C ILE A 521 -43.34 -4.72 12.43
N GLU A 522 -44.12 -3.77 11.94
CA GLU A 522 -44.85 -3.87 10.66
C GLU A 522 -43.90 -3.50 9.51
N THR A 523 -44.08 -4.12 8.33
CA THR A 523 -43.28 -3.79 7.14
C THR A 523 -44.08 -2.93 6.17
N PHE A 524 -43.41 -2.27 5.24
CA PHE A 524 -44.04 -1.41 4.24
C PHE A 524 -45.04 -2.21 3.40
N LYS A 525 -46.26 -1.70 3.28
CA LYS A 525 -47.41 -2.39 2.67
C LYS A 525 -47.68 -3.80 3.25
N ASP A 526 -47.27 -4.03 4.50
CA ASP A 526 -47.38 -5.32 5.18
C ASP A 526 -46.62 -6.46 4.46
N ARG A 527 -45.64 -6.16 3.59
CA ARG A 527 -44.87 -7.17 2.85
C ARG A 527 -43.42 -7.23 3.32
N TYR A 528 -42.89 -8.44 3.51
CA TYR A 528 -41.47 -8.63 3.81
C TYR A 528 -40.71 -8.64 2.49
N THR A 529 -40.33 -7.46 2.02
CA THR A 529 -39.43 -7.26 0.87
C THR A 529 -38.08 -6.81 1.41
N LEU A 530 -37.29 -7.77 1.90
CA LEU A 530 -36.12 -7.51 2.72
C LEU A 530 -34.80 -7.84 2.02
N LEU A 531 -33.76 -7.11 2.36
CA LEU A 531 -32.37 -7.37 2.02
C LEU A 531 -31.55 -7.52 3.31
N VAL A 532 -30.87 -8.65 3.49
CA VAL A 532 -30.11 -9.00 4.69
C VAL A 532 -28.62 -9.02 4.37
N LEU A 533 -27.86 -8.17 5.06
CA LEU A 533 -26.43 -7.98 4.88
C LEU A 533 -25.67 -8.29 6.18
N PRO A 534 -24.59 -9.10 6.15
CA PRO A 534 -23.85 -9.49 7.35
C PRO A 534 -22.99 -8.36 7.91
N LEU A 535 -22.96 -8.25 9.24
CA LEU A 535 -22.05 -7.39 9.98
C LEU A 535 -20.99 -8.27 10.66
N SER A 536 -19.73 -8.06 10.31
CA SER A 536 -18.61 -8.87 10.78
C SER A 536 -17.42 -8.00 11.20
N HIS A 537 -16.60 -8.54 12.11
CA HIS A 537 -15.34 -7.93 12.51
C HIS A 537 -14.28 -9.00 12.74
N ARG A 538 -13.15 -8.88 12.02
CA ARG A 538 -12.10 -9.91 11.97
C ARG A 538 -12.75 -11.27 11.71
N ASP A 539 -12.51 -12.24 12.58
CA ASP A 539 -13.02 -13.60 12.48
C ASP A 539 -14.36 -13.82 13.22
N LYS A 540 -15.10 -12.76 13.56
CA LYS A 540 -16.34 -12.83 14.36
C LYS A 540 -17.55 -12.22 13.64
N ARG A 541 -18.72 -12.87 13.79
CA ARG A 541 -20.02 -12.35 13.32
C ARG A 541 -20.61 -11.43 14.39
N ILE A 542 -20.77 -10.14 14.09
CA ILE A 542 -21.35 -9.20 15.05
C ILE A 542 -22.87 -9.20 14.95
N GLY A 543 -23.42 -9.35 13.75
CA GLY A 543 -24.85 -9.20 13.54
C GLY A 543 -25.22 -9.17 12.06
N PHE A 544 -26.33 -8.53 11.75
CA PHE A 544 -26.81 -8.33 10.40
C PHE A 544 -27.61 -7.04 10.30
N MET A 545 -27.72 -6.54 9.07
CA MET A 545 -28.44 -5.35 8.70
C MET A 545 -29.57 -5.73 7.76
N THR A 546 -30.78 -5.25 8.04
CA THR A 546 -31.99 -5.54 7.26
C THR A 546 -32.50 -4.25 6.64
N LEU A 547 -32.72 -4.25 5.33
CA LEU A 547 -33.19 -3.12 4.53
C LEU A 547 -34.42 -3.49 3.71
N ASN A 548 -35.20 -2.51 3.27
CA ASN A 548 -36.20 -2.74 2.23
C ASN A 548 -35.54 -2.88 0.84
N LEU A 549 -35.77 -4.01 0.18
CA LEU A 549 -35.22 -4.33 -1.14
C LEU A 549 -35.83 -3.50 -2.28
N SER A 550 -37.00 -2.87 -2.09
CA SER A 550 -37.58 -1.93 -3.05
C SER A 550 -36.74 -0.66 -3.24
N ASN A 551 -35.74 -0.41 -2.40
CA ASN A 551 -34.83 0.71 -2.57
C ASN A 551 -33.63 0.32 -3.47
N CYS A 552 -33.46 1.04 -4.59
CA CYS A 552 -32.63 0.67 -5.74
C CYS A 552 -31.10 0.84 -5.59
N LYS A 553 -30.57 1.15 -4.40
CA LYS A 553 -29.18 1.60 -4.22
C LYS A 553 -28.26 0.49 -3.68
N ALA A 554 -28.20 -0.61 -4.40
CA ALA A 554 -27.44 -1.82 -4.07
C ALA A 554 -25.98 -1.57 -3.65
N ILE A 555 -25.24 -0.73 -4.39
CA ILE A 555 -23.85 -0.37 -4.09
C ILE A 555 -23.73 0.48 -2.81
N ALA A 556 -24.67 1.40 -2.60
CA ALA A 556 -24.67 2.26 -1.41
C ALA A 556 -24.85 1.43 -0.13
N PHE A 557 -25.65 0.37 -0.16
CA PHE A 557 -25.89 -0.49 1.00
C PHE A 557 -24.69 -1.36 1.37
N GLU A 558 -23.91 -1.83 0.40
CA GLU A 558 -22.67 -2.56 0.68
C GLU A 558 -21.59 -1.67 1.29
N ASN A 559 -21.49 -0.41 0.82
CA ASN A 559 -20.62 0.58 1.44
C ASN A 559 -21.10 0.92 2.87
N LEU A 560 -22.39 1.15 3.05
CA LEU A 560 -22.99 1.42 4.37
C LEU A 560 -22.75 0.26 5.35
N ARG A 561 -22.92 -0.99 4.91
CA ARG A 561 -22.63 -2.21 5.69
C ARG A 561 -21.18 -2.21 6.18
N ALA A 562 -20.22 -1.87 5.32
CA ALA A 562 -18.81 -1.80 5.69
C ALA A 562 -18.54 -0.71 6.74
N VAL A 563 -19.15 0.46 6.59
CA VAL A 563 -19.04 1.58 7.54
C VAL A 563 -19.62 1.21 8.91
N ILE A 564 -20.81 0.63 8.95
CA ILE A 564 -21.47 0.20 10.19
C ILE A 564 -20.67 -0.91 10.88
N SER A 565 -20.15 -1.87 10.12
CA SER A 565 -19.27 -2.91 10.67
C SER A 565 -18.03 -2.29 11.35
N SER A 566 -17.48 -1.21 10.79
CA SER A 566 -16.37 -0.45 11.38
C SER A 566 -16.79 0.40 12.60
N ALA A 567 -18.00 0.96 12.61
CA ALA A 567 -18.49 1.75 13.74
C ALA A 567 -18.77 0.88 14.97
N LEU A 568 -19.41 -0.27 14.78
CA LEU A 568 -19.68 -1.24 15.85
C LEU A 568 -18.40 -1.78 16.47
N LYS A 569 -17.32 -1.92 15.70
CA LYS A 569 -15.97 -2.21 16.22
C LYS A 569 -15.56 -1.20 17.30
N ASN A 570 -15.72 0.10 17.04
CA ASN A 570 -15.25 1.14 17.93
C ASN A 570 -16.08 1.21 19.22
N GLU A 571 -17.39 0.98 19.13
CA GLU A 571 -18.24 0.93 20.32
C GLU A 571 -17.91 -0.28 21.22
N ILE A 572 -17.66 -1.46 20.63
CA ILE A 572 -17.18 -2.64 21.37
C ILE A 572 -15.84 -2.31 22.06
N LEU A 573 -14.91 -1.65 21.36
CA LEU A 573 -13.65 -1.18 21.94
C LEU A 573 -13.86 -0.20 23.12
N ILE A 574 -14.82 0.73 23.02
CA ILE A 574 -15.15 1.67 24.10
C ILE A 574 -15.76 0.94 25.31
N GLN A 575 -16.64 -0.04 25.08
CA GLN A 575 -17.20 -0.84 26.17
C GLN A 575 -16.13 -1.71 26.84
N ASP A 576 -15.23 -2.29 26.06
CA ASP A 576 -14.07 -3.03 26.57
C ASP A 576 -13.12 -2.10 27.32
N LEU A 577 -12.94 -0.86 26.87
CA LEU A 577 -12.19 0.17 27.59
C LEU A 577 -12.85 0.53 28.92
N LYS A 578 -14.17 0.72 28.98
CA LYS A 578 -14.91 0.96 30.23
C LYS A 578 -14.83 -0.23 31.19
N LYS A 579 -14.88 -1.46 30.68
CA LYS A 579 -14.66 -2.67 31.48
C LYS A 579 -13.21 -2.75 31.99
N ALA A 580 -12.24 -2.39 31.14
CA ALA A 580 -10.84 -2.33 31.50
C ALA A 580 -10.56 -1.24 32.54
N GLU A 581 -11.23 -0.08 32.46
CA GLU A 581 -11.17 1.01 33.44
C GLU A 581 -11.73 0.56 34.79
N LYS A 582 -12.91 -0.08 34.81
CA LYS A 582 -13.48 -0.66 36.04
C LYS A 582 -12.54 -1.71 36.64
N ARG A 583 -12.00 -2.60 35.81
CA ARG A 583 -11.00 -3.60 36.24
C ARG A 583 -9.73 -2.95 36.77
N PHE A 584 -9.26 -1.87 36.17
CA PHE A 584 -8.12 -1.09 36.64
C PHE A 584 -8.41 -0.48 38.01
N SER A 585 -9.61 0.07 38.22
CA SER A 585 -10.06 0.58 39.52
C SER A 585 -10.04 -0.51 40.60
N ASP A 586 -10.59 -1.69 40.32
CA ASP A 586 -10.60 -2.84 41.24
C ASP A 586 -9.17 -3.32 41.60
N ILE A 587 -8.26 -3.34 40.61
CA ILE A 587 -6.83 -3.66 40.81
C ILE A 587 -6.15 -2.57 41.65
N ALA A 588 -6.45 -1.30 41.38
CA ALA A 588 -5.85 -0.17 42.09
C ALA A 588 -6.29 -0.11 43.57
N HIS A 589 -7.49 -0.58 43.89
CA HIS A 589 -7.98 -0.68 45.27
C HIS A 589 -7.49 -1.92 46.03
N SER A 590 -6.99 -2.95 45.34
CA SER A 590 -6.50 -4.19 45.98
C SER A 590 -4.98 -4.22 46.20
N THR A 591 -4.22 -3.30 45.60
CA THR A 591 -2.77 -3.22 45.81
C THR A 591 -2.40 -2.52 47.13
N SER A 592 -1.42 -3.09 47.83
CA SER A 592 -0.79 -2.45 49.00
C SER A 592 0.15 -1.31 48.64
N ASN A 593 0.50 -1.17 47.35
CA ASN A 593 1.38 -0.11 46.88
C ASN A 593 0.59 1.18 46.62
N TRP A 594 1.24 2.32 46.79
CA TRP A 594 0.60 3.61 46.53
C TRP A 594 0.72 3.93 45.04
N LEU A 595 -0.40 3.83 44.32
CA LEU A 595 -0.53 4.20 42.91
C LEU A 595 -0.91 5.67 42.79
N TRP A 596 -0.33 6.37 41.82
CA TRP A 596 -0.56 7.79 41.65
C TRP A 596 -0.34 8.23 40.19
N GLU A 597 -0.94 9.36 39.82
CA GLU A 597 -0.72 10.05 38.55
C GLU A 597 -0.53 11.54 38.81
N THR A 598 0.26 12.22 37.96
CA THR A 598 0.44 13.68 38.01
C THR A 598 0.17 14.34 36.66
N ASN A 599 -0.17 15.62 36.70
CA ASN A 599 -0.21 16.50 35.52
C ASN A 599 1.18 17.01 35.11
N LEU A 600 1.20 17.89 34.09
CA LEU A 600 2.39 18.60 33.57
C LEU A 600 3.13 19.43 34.62
N HIS A 601 2.43 19.88 35.68
CA HIS A 601 3.00 20.63 36.79
C HIS A 601 3.43 19.74 37.97
N HIS A 602 3.39 18.41 37.78
CA HIS A 602 3.79 17.39 38.76
C HIS A 602 2.93 17.36 40.02
N GLN A 603 1.70 17.86 39.89
CA GLN A 603 0.69 17.79 40.93
C GLN A 603 -0.09 16.50 40.79
N PHE A 604 -0.37 15.81 41.90
CA PHE A 604 -1.15 14.58 41.88
C PHE A 604 -2.56 14.82 41.32
N THR A 605 -2.88 14.12 40.23
CA THR A 605 -4.21 14.02 39.59
C THR A 605 -4.92 12.73 39.97
N TYR A 606 -4.20 11.76 40.52
CA TYR A 606 -4.75 10.53 41.09
C TYR A 606 -3.86 10.02 42.22
N CYS A 607 -4.46 9.43 43.27
CA CYS A 607 -3.80 8.71 44.35
C CYS A 607 -4.69 7.56 44.83
N SER A 608 -4.13 6.36 44.99
CA SER A 608 -4.84 5.22 45.61
C SER A 608 -4.95 5.37 47.13
N ILE A 609 -5.91 4.67 47.72
CA ILE A 609 -6.19 4.71 49.18
C ILE A 609 -4.99 4.26 50.03
N SER A 610 -4.13 3.39 49.49
CA SER A 610 -2.94 2.84 50.13
C SER A 610 -1.92 3.91 50.57
N SER A 611 -2.03 5.14 50.04
CA SER A 611 -1.28 6.31 50.55
C SER A 611 -1.50 6.56 52.05
N GLU A 612 -2.69 6.26 52.57
CA GLU A 612 -3.00 6.45 53.99
C GLU A 612 -2.25 5.46 54.88
N ASP A 613 -2.01 4.24 54.41
CA ASP A 613 -1.24 3.22 55.13
C ASP A 613 0.27 3.48 55.04
N ILE A 614 0.76 3.91 53.88
CA ILE A 614 2.21 4.05 53.61
C ILE A 614 2.79 5.35 54.20
N ILE A 615 2.12 6.49 54.03
CA ILE A 615 2.61 7.81 54.50
C ILE A 615 1.67 8.48 55.51
N GLY A 616 0.47 7.94 55.72
CA GLY A 616 -0.47 8.46 56.71
C GLY A 616 -1.48 9.47 56.19
N TYR A 617 -1.39 9.90 54.92
CA TYR A 617 -2.27 10.92 54.34
C TYR A 617 -3.28 10.29 53.39
N SER A 618 -4.55 10.64 53.53
CA SER A 618 -5.61 10.22 52.62
C SER A 618 -5.52 10.92 51.25
N PRO A 619 -5.97 10.28 50.14
CA PRO A 619 -5.83 10.78 48.78
C PRO A 619 -6.28 12.23 48.57
N HIS A 620 -7.42 12.62 49.15
CA HIS A 620 -7.97 13.98 49.00
C HIS A 620 -7.06 15.09 49.55
N ILE A 621 -6.20 14.78 50.53
CA ILE A 621 -5.20 15.69 51.09
C ILE A 621 -3.97 15.78 50.17
N LEU A 622 -3.71 14.72 49.41
CA LEU A 622 -2.58 14.60 48.49
C LEU A 622 -2.87 15.17 47.10
N MET A 623 -4.14 15.24 46.70
CA MET A 623 -4.56 15.89 45.46
C MET A 623 -3.99 17.30 45.35
N ASN A 624 -3.50 17.66 44.17
CA ASN A 624 -2.84 18.95 43.86
C ASN A 624 -1.53 19.24 44.60
N LYS A 625 -1.07 18.36 45.51
CA LYS A 625 0.28 18.43 46.07
C LYS A 625 1.29 17.88 45.09
N THR A 626 2.53 18.30 45.26
CA THR A 626 3.67 17.77 44.50
C THR A 626 4.42 16.73 45.31
N VAL A 627 5.08 15.77 44.64
CA VAL A 627 5.96 14.79 45.29
C VAL A 627 7.03 15.48 46.15
N SER A 628 7.52 16.64 45.71
CA SER A 628 8.53 17.44 46.43
C SER A 628 8.07 18.03 47.76
N GLU A 629 6.75 18.20 47.97
CA GLU A 629 6.22 18.74 49.23
C GLU A 629 6.22 17.71 50.37
N LEU A 630 6.42 16.43 50.05
CA LEU A 630 6.27 15.32 50.98
C LEU A 630 7.61 14.61 51.30
N ASP A 631 8.65 14.87 50.51
CA ASP A 631 10.02 14.38 50.69
C ASP A 631 10.75 15.16 51.80
N VAL A 632 11.46 14.47 52.69
CA VAL A 632 12.10 15.04 53.89
C VAL A 632 13.62 14.86 53.97
N GLY A 633 14.30 14.42 52.91
CA GLY A 633 15.76 14.31 52.96
C GLY A 633 16.48 13.95 51.65
N LYS A 634 17.39 14.85 51.22
CA LYS A 634 18.33 14.81 50.07
C LYS A 634 17.72 14.76 48.65
N GLY A 635 16.41 14.62 48.48
CA GLY A 635 15.72 14.63 47.17
C GLY A 635 15.10 15.96 46.72
N GLU A 636 15.14 17.03 47.55
CA GLU A 636 14.48 18.33 47.30
C GLU A 636 14.80 18.97 45.93
N GLY A 637 15.93 18.64 45.31
CA GLY A 637 16.29 19.08 43.95
C GLY A 637 16.26 17.99 42.86
N TYR A 638 16.24 16.70 43.22
CA TYR A 638 16.43 15.56 42.31
C TYR A 638 15.12 15.23 41.59
N ILE A 639 14.00 15.17 42.32
CA ILE A 639 12.68 14.92 41.71
C ILE A 639 12.33 16.08 40.76
N LYS A 640 12.53 17.34 41.16
CA LYS A 640 12.35 18.52 40.27
C LYS A 640 13.19 18.49 38.98
N ARG A 641 14.36 17.84 38.97
CA ARG A 641 15.27 17.79 37.80
C ARG A 641 15.03 16.62 36.85
N ILE A 642 14.50 15.50 37.32
CA ILE A 642 14.32 14.28 36.49
C ILE A 642 12.97 14.25 35.78
N LEU A 643 12.10 15.20 36.08
CA LEU A 643 10.82 15.37 35.40
C LEU A 643 10.95 15.81 33.91
N ALA A 644 12.12 15.69 33.30
CA ALA A 644 12.41 15.90 31.88
C ALA A 644 11.90 14.76 30.97
N GLN A 645 10.60 14.45 31.04
CA GLN A 645 9.88 13.53 30.14
C GLN A 645 10.42 12.09 30.02
N LYS A 646 11.09 11.55 31.05
CA LYS A 646 11.66 10.20 31.01
C LYS A 646 11.06 9.32 32.09
N ASP A 647 10.85 8.05 31.77
CA ASP A 647 10.46 7.03 32.74
C ASP A 647 11.42 7.04 33.93
N LEU A 648 10.85 7.22 35.12
CA LEU A 648 11.49 7.10 36.41
C LEU A 648 11.36 5.65 36.85
N THR A 649 12.46 4.99 37.16
CA THR A 649 12.40 3.65 37.75
C THR A 649 13.29 3.62 38.96
N ASN A 650 12.81 2.97 40.02
CA ASN A 650 13.58 2.70 41.22
C ASN A 650 14.24 3.94 41.86
N ILE A 651 13.56 5.08 41.84
CA ILE A 651 14.04 6.29 42.53
C ILE A 651 13.71 6.16 44.01
N GLU A 652 14.71 6.27 44.86
CA GLU A 652 14.49 6.20 46.30
C GLU A 652 14.13 7.58 46.83
N CYS A 653 13.03 7.62 47.57
CA CYS A 653 12.47 8.83 48.12
C CYS A 653 12.21 8.62 49.61
N TRP A 654 12.53 9.63 50.42
CA TRP A 654 12.38 9.53 51.88
C TRP A 654 11.25 10.41 52.33
N PHE A 655 10.14 9.79 52.67
CA PHE A 655 8.94 10.49 53.11
C PHE A 655 8.88 10.51 54.64
N ARG A 656 8.35 11.60 55.19
CA ARG A 656 7.97 11.62 56.60
C ARG A 656 6.53 11.15 56.72
N HIS A 657 6.36 10.02 57.39
CA HIS A 657 5.04 9.56 57.77
C HIS A 657 4.34 10.59 58.67
N LYS A 658 3.01 10.68 58.65
CA LYS A 658 2.23 11.59 59.54
C LYS A 658 2.61 11.51 61.04
N ASN A 659 3.15 10.36 61.46
CA ASN A 659 3.57 10.05 62.84
C ASN A 659 5.04 10.41 63.14
N GLY A 660 5.77 10.98 62.17
CA GLY A 660 7.11 11.55 62.37
C GLY A 660 8.32 10.65 62.02
N HIS A 661 8.13 9.35 61.78
CA HIS A 661 9.21 8.45 61.32
C HIS A 661 9.44 8.55 59.81
N VAL A 662 10.62 8.11 59.34
CA VAL A 662 11.02 8.15 57.93
C VAL A 662 10.70 6.82 57.26
N VAL A 663 10.04 6.88 56.11
CA VAL A 663 9.73 5.74 55.25
C VAL A 663 10.54 5.88 53.96
N CYS A 664 11.21 4.82 53.55
CA CYS A 664 11.95 4.76 52.30
C CYS A 664 11.04 4.17 51.22
N LEU A 665 10.59 5.01 50.29
CA LEU A 665 9.75 4.59 49.19
C LEU A 665 10.55 4.47 47.91
N LEU A 666 10.29 3.42 47.15
CA LEU A 666 10.82 3.22 45.82
C LEU A 666 9.80 3.69 44.79
N LEU A 667 10.13 4.78 44.11
CA LEU A 667 9.37 5.43 43.07
C LEU A 667 9.68 4.81 41.71
N SER A 668 8.68 4.21 41.10
CA SER A 668 8.70 3.86 39.67
C SER A 668 7.56 4.56 38.98
N ALA A 669 7.86 5.50 38.08
CA ALA A 669 6.89 6.29 37.34
C ALA A 669 7.18 6.26 35.84
N LYS A 670 6.19 5.95 35.03
CA LYS A 670 6.27 6.08 33.58
C LYS A 670 5.87 7.49 33.16
N ALA A 671 6.65 8.10 32.27
CA ALA A 671 6.23 9.30 31.58
C ALA A 671 5.00 8.96 30.71
N ILE A 672 3.92 9.72 30.88
CA ILE A 672 2.74 9.58 30.05
C ILE A 672 3.04 10.38 28.78
N ILE A 673 3.41 9.67 27.71
CA ILE A 673 3.70 10.25 26.40
C ILE A 673 2.71 9.69 25.39
N SER A 674 1.97 10.56 24.73
CA SER A 674 1.07 10.22 23.63
C SER A 674 1.50 11.02 22.41
N GLU A 675 1.72 10.34 21.27
CA GLU A 675 2.14 10.96 20.00
C GLU A 675 3.39 11.87 20.11
N GLY A 676 4.31 11.54 21.02
CA GLY A 676 5.54 12.32 21.24
C GLY A 676 5.40 13.52 22.18
N VAL A 677 4.20 13.79 22.71
CA VAL A 677 3.96 14.86 23.69
C VAL A 677 3.86 14.28 25.09
N PHE A 678 4.58 14.89 26.04
CA PHE A 678 4.57 14.53 27.45
C PHE A 678 3.36 15.15 28.18
N TYR A 679 2.68 14.39 29.03
CA TYR A 679 1.47 14.81 29.77
C TYR A 679 1.61 14.76 31.30
N GLY A 680 2.65 14.13 31.82
CA GLY A 680 2.82 13.90 33.25
C GLY A 680 3.41 12.53 33.54
N TYR A 681 3.25 12.06 34.78
CA TYR A 681 3.78 10.78 35.21
C TYR A 681 2.69 9.93 35.83
N ARG A 682 2.73 8.62 35.60
CA ARG A 682 1.97 7.65 36.38
C ARG A 682 2.92 6.67 37.01
N GLY A 683 2.73 6.36 38.27
CA GLY A 683 3.69 5.53 38.97
C GLY A 683 3.15 4.85 40.20
N VAL A 684 4.07 4.15 40.82
CA VAL A 684 3.89 3.40 42.04
C VAL A 684 4.99 3.80 43.02
N PHE A 685 4.60 3.99 44.27
CA PHE A 685 5.52 3.98 45.40
C PHE A 685 5.38 2.62 46.11
N GLU A 686 6.49 1.89 46.18
CA GLU A 686 6.63 0.69 47.00
C GLU A 686 7.35 1.05 48.31
N ASP A 687 6.89 0.56 49.46
CA ASP A 687 7.63 0.72 50.71
C ASP A 687 8.79 -0.29 50.77
N ILE A 688 10.01 0.21 50.64
CA ILE A 688 11.24 -0.59 50.63
C ILE A 688 12.06 -0.42 51.90
N THR A 689 11.46 0.14 52.96
CA THR A 689 12.14 0.45 54.22
C THR A 689 12.83 -0.79 54.81
N GLU A 690 12.20 -1.97 54.71
CA GLU A 690 12.77 -3.23 55.17
C GLU A 690 13.84 -3.80 54.21
N GLN A 691 13.66 -3.61 52.89
CA GLN A 691 14.58 -4.08 51.85
C GLN A 691 15.90 -3.30 51.86
N LYS A 692 15.89 -2.00 52.15
CA LYS A 692 17.11 -1.20 52.32
C LYS A 692 18.00 -1.67 53.45
N ARG A 693 17.38 -2.09 54.57
CA ARG A 693 18.10 -2.72 55.68
C ARG A 693 18.80 -4.02 55.25
N GLN A 694 18.34 -4.66 54.19
CA GLN A 694 18.99 -5.83 53.58
C GLN A 694 20.03 -5.44 52.50
N ALA A 695 19.82 -4.35 51.75
CA ALA A 695 20.72 -3.85 50.69
C ALA A 695 22.11 -3.43 51.20
N ASP A 696 22.24 -2.96 52.44
CA ASP A 696 23.56 -2.70 53.03
C ASP A 696 24.41 -3.98 53.19
N LYS A 697 23.79 -5.17 53.24
CA LYS A 697 24.51 -6.45 53.11
C LYS A 697 24.92 -6.75 51.67
N ILE A 698 24.18 -6.26 50.68
CA ILE A 698 24.45 -6.39 49.22
C ILE A 698 25.58 -5.46 48.78
N LYS A 699 25.86 -4.35 49.47
CA LYS A 699 26.95 -3.41 49.12
C LYS A 699 28.34 -4.07 49.02
N ASN A 700 28.57 -5.17 49.73
CA ASN A 700 29.78 -6.00 49.62
C ASN A 700 29.84 -6.84 48.31
N LEU A 701 28.72 -7.05 47.62
CA LEU A 701 28.63 -7.66 46.29
C LEU A 701 28.80 -6.62 45.15
N ALA A 702 28.65 -5.31 45.46
CA ALA A 702 28.51 -4.25 44.48
C ALA A 702 29.83 -3.58 44.03
N TYR A 703 30.92 -3.73 44.80
CA TYR A 703 32.21 -3.06 44.54
C TYR A 703 33.38 -4.01 44.27
N SER A 704 33.16 -5.33 44.32
CA SER A 704 34.19 -6.34 44.09
C SER A 704 33.72 -7.34 43.04
N ASP A 705 34.64 -7.78 42.18
CA ASP A 705 34.42 -8.88 41.25
C ASP A 705 34.33 -10.19 42.04
N MET A 706 33.17 -10.83 42.03
CA MET A 706 32.88 -12.01 42.86
C MET A 706 33.76 -13.22 42.52
N LEU A 707 34.34 -13.25 41.32
CA LEU A 707 35.19 -14.36 40.87
C LEU A 707 36.64 -14.19 41.31
N THR A 708 37.24 -13.02 41.07
CA THR A 708 38.67 -12.77 41.31
C THR A 708 38.95 -12.07 42.64
N GLY A 709 37.93 -11.47 43.25
CA GLY A 709 38.05 -10.66 44.46
C GLY A 709 38.65 -9.27 44.22
N LEU A 710 38.98 -8.93 42.98
CA LEU A 710 39.51 -7.61 42.60
C LEU A 710 38.42 -6.54 42.63
N PRO A 711 38.76 -5.25 42.71
CA PRO A 711 37.85 -4.17 42.40
C PRO A 711 37.10 -4.42 41.08
N ASN A 712 35.78 -4.25 41.09
CA ASN A 712 35.00 -4.31 39.87
C ASN A 712 35.05 -2.96 39.14
N ARG A 713 34.42 -2.92 37.96
CA ARG A 713 34.35 -1.71 37.12
C ARG A 713 33.94 -0.45 37.88
N THR A 714 32.97 -0.56 38.77
CA THR A 714 32.47 0.58 39.56
C THR A 714 33.54 1.13 40.50
N LEU A 715 34.16 0.26 41.31
CA LEU A 715 35.20 0.70 42.25
C LEU A 715 36.45 1.20 41.54
N PHE A 716 36.80 0.61 40.40
CA PHE A 716 37.91 1.07 39.58
C PHE A 716 37.69 2.50 39.05
N GLN A 717 36.50 2.81 38.53
CA GLN A 717 36.20 4.15 38.02
C GLN A 717 36.33 5.21 39.10
N ASP A 718 35.79 4.95 40.30
CA ASP A 718 35.93 5.84 41.46
C ASP A 718 37.42 6.04 41.82
N THR A 719 38.20 4.96 41.84
CA THR A 719 39.63 5.01 42.18
C THR A 719 40.45 5.78 41.14
N LEU A 720 40.12 5.66 39.85
CA LEU A 720 40.79 6.40 38.78
C LEU A 720 40.52 7.91 38.90
N GLU A 721 39.28 8.30 39.17
CA GLU A 721 38.93 9.72 39.39
C GLU A 721 39.66 10.32 40.59
N GLU A 722 39.79 9.57 41.69
CA GLU A 722 40.57 9.99 42.85
C GLU A 722 42.06 10.12 42.53
N THR A 723 42.63 9.15 41.81
CA THR A 723 44.04 9.17 41.40
C THR A 723 44.36 10.39 40.53
N ILE A 724 43.45 10.79 39.65
CA ILE A 724 43.59 12.00 38.81
C ILE A 724 43.60 13.26 39.68
N LYS A 725 42.66 13.37 40.63
CA LYS A 725 42.59 14.53 41.54
C LYS A 725 43.88 14.65 42.36
N GLU A 726 44.40 13.55 42.88
CA GLU A 726 45.64 13.53 43.64
C GLU A 726 46.87 13.86 42.80
N SER A 727 46.96 13.29 41.60
CA SER A 727 48.08 13.49 40.69
C SER A 727 48.13 14.92 40.16
N ALA A 728 46.97 15.53 39.90
CA ALA A 728 46.85 16.95 39.56
C ALA A 728 47.40 17.86 40.66
N LEU A 729 47.04 17.58 41.92
CA LEU A 729 47.49 18.37 43.08
C LEU A 729 49.00 18.24 43.32
N LYS A 730 49.54 17.01 43.22
CA LYS A 730 50.94 16.70 43.51
C LYS A 730 51.86 16.84 42.28
N LYS A 731 51.31 17.22 41.11
CA LYS A 731 52.00 17.30 39.80
C LYS A 731 52.75 16.02 39.42
N LYS A 732 52.12 14.88 39.70
CA LYS A 732 52.67 13.55 39.39
C LYS A 732 52.05 12.98 38.12
N LYS A 733 52.76 12.04 37.50
CA LYS A 733 52.29 11.29 36.33
C LYS A 733 51.91 9.89 36.76
N PHE A 734 50.96 9.28 36.06
CA PHE A 734 50.61 7.88 36.24
C PHE A 734 50.28 7.25 34.89
N ALA A 735 50.34 5.93 34.81
CA ALA A 735 49.97 5.18 33.61
C ALA A 735 48.71 4.34 33.86
N LEU A 736 47.89 4.19 32.83
CA LEU A 736 46.76 3.29 32.80
C LEU A 736 47.02 2.22 31.75
N MET A 737 47.01 0.95 32.16
CA MET A 737 47.12 -0.20 31.27
C MET A 737 45.76 -0.88 31.14
N PHE A 738 45.32 -1.08 29.90
CA PHE A 738 44.11 -1.83 29.55
C PHE A 738 44.53 -3.18 28.95
N ILE A 739 44.01 -4.27 29.49
CA ILE A 739 44.50 -5.63 29.22
C ILE A 739 43.33 -6.50 28.82
N ASP A 740 43.51 -7.32 27.78
CA ASP A 740 42.56 -8.34 27.36
C ASP A 740 43.26 -9.66 27.05
N LEU A 741 42.69 -10.78 27.51
CA LEU A 741 43.23 -12.11 27.26
C LEU A 741 42.87 -12.61 25.85
N ASP A 742 43.88 -12.84 25.02
CA ASP A 742 43.66 -13.29 23.66
C ASP A 742 43.04 -14.69 23.63
N HIS A 743 42.05 -14.87 22.77
CA HIS A 743 41.37 -16.14 22.52
C HIS A 743 40.76 -16.79 23.78
N PHE A 744 40.49 -16.04 24.84
CA PHE A 744 39.88 -16.57 26.08
C PHE A 744 38.56 -17.31 25.81
N LYS A 745 37.75 -16.81 24.87
CA LYS A 745 36.52 -17.47 24.42
C LYS A 745 36.77 -18.90 23.91
N TYR A 746 37.82 -19.12 23.12
CA TYR A 746 38.17 -20.46 22.63
C TYR A 746 38.53 -21.42 23.76
N ILE A 747 39.16 -20.92 24.83
CA ILE A 747 39.48 -21.71 26.03
C ILE A 747 38.21 -22.10 26.77
N ASN A 748 37.27 -21.17 26.94
CA ASN A 748 35.96 -21.46 27.51
C ASN A 748 35.20 -22.50 26.70
N ASP A 749 35.18 -22.36 25.37
CA ASP A 749 34.46 -23.25 24.47
C ASP A 749 35.10 -24.66 24.44
N SER A 750 36.43 -24.75 24.56
CA SER A 750 37.16 -26.03 24.47
C SER A 750 37.30 -26.79 25.80
N LEU A 751 37.45 -26.09 26.92
CA LEU A 751 37.73 -26.70 28.24
C LEU A 751 36.63 -26.45 29.28
N GLY A 752 35.62 -25.64 28.94
CA GLY A 752 34.48 -25.28 29.76
C GLY A 752 34.73 -24.05 30.66
N HIS A 753 33.67 -23.32 30.98
CA HIS A 753 33.73 -22.09 31.78
C HIS A 753 34.44 -22.25 33.13
N ALA A 754 34.25 -23.37 33.83
CA ALA A 754 34.97 -23.61 35.10
C ALA A 754 36.51 -23.66 34.94
N ALA A 755 37.03 -24.00 33.75
CA ALA A 755 38.45 -23.91 33.44
C ALA A 755 38.87 -22.48 33.10
N GLY A 756 38.03 -21.71 32.41
CA GLY A 756 38.25 -20.29 32.16
C GLY A 756 38.17 -19.44 33.43
N ASP A 757 37.28 -19.75 34.36
CA ASP A 757 37.20 -19.09 35.67
C ASP A 757 38.48 -19.31 36.48
N LYS A 758 39.00 -20.54 36.48
CA LYS A 758 40.31 -20.85 37.08
C LYS A 758 41.45 -20.13 36.39
N LEU A 759 41.40 -20.01 35.07
CA LEU A 759 42.36 -19.21 34.31
C LEU A 759 42.30 -17.75 34.76
N LEU A 760 41.12 -17.13 34.79
CA LEU A 760 40.95 -15.73 35.22
C LEU A 760 41.42 -15.48 36.65
N ILE A 761 41.13 -16.39 37.60
CA ILE A 761 41.63 -16.30 38.98
C ILE A 761 43.15 -16.36 39.01
N GLU A 762 43.77 -17.25 38.24
CA GLU A 762 45.23 -17.39 38.19
C GLU A 762 45.90 -16.21 37.48
N ILE A 763 45.31 -15.71 36.40
CA ILE A 763 45.76 -14.50 35.70
C ILE A 763 45.67 -13.28 36.63
N ALA A 764 44.55 -13.11 37.34
CA ALA A 764 44.39 -12.03 38.32
C ALA A 764 45.49 -12.08 39.39
N LYS A 765 45.82 -13.27 39.91
CA LYS A 765 46.94 -13.45 40.85
C LYS A 765 48.29 -13.09 40.24
N ARG A 766 48.56 -13.52 39.01
CA ARG A 766 49.83 -13.24 38.31
C ARG A 766 50.00 -11.77 37.98
N LEU A 767 48.94 -11.11 37.51
CA LEU A 767 48.90 -9.67 37.29
C LEU A 767 49.14 -8.93 38.62
N ASN A 768 48.47 -9.34 39.70
CA ASN A 768 48.64 -8.72 41.01
C ASN A 768 50.08 -8.89 41.57
N ASN A 769 50.72 -10.04 41.31
CA ASN A 769 52.12 -10.28 41.67
C ASN A 769 53.12 -9.54 40.77
N SER A 770 52.69 -9.17 39.56
CA SER A 770 53.50 -8.44 38.60
C SER A 770 53.50 -6.92 38.85
N ILE A 771 52.67 -6.42 39.76
CA ILE A 771 52.55 -4.99 40.09
C ILE A 771 53.02 -4.69 41.52
N ARG A 772 53.25 -3.42 41.83
CA ARG A 772 53.71 -2.95 43.14
C ARG A 772 52.50 -2.76 44.07
N SER A 773 52.74 -2.72 45.39
CA SER A 773 51.66 -2.57 46.38
C SER A 773 50.88 -1.24 46.32
N GLY A 774 51.39 -0.24 45.61
CA GLY A 774 50.71 1.05 45.37
C GLY A 774 49.95 1.10 44.04
N ASP A 775 50.08 0.07 43.21
CA ASP A 775 49.37 -0.03 41.92
C ASP A 775 47.97 -0.62 42.16
N VAL A 776 47.00 -0.23 41.34
CA VAL A 776 45.60 -0.70 41.47
C VAL A 776 45.27 -1.59 40.30
N LEU A 777 45.03 -2.88 40.55
CA LEU A 777 44.50 -3.83 39.57
C LEU A 777 43.00 -4.01 39.75
N ALA A 778 42.25 -3.92 38.67
CA ALA A 778 40.82 -4.19 38.65
C ALA A 778 40.43 -5.07 37.46
N ARG A 779 39.27 -5.72 37.57
CA ARG A 779 38.67 -6.49 36.47
C ARG A 779 37.39 -5.81 36.03
N LEU A 780 37.34 -5.40 34.76
CA LEU A 780 36.18 -4.68 34.23
C LEU A 780 35.06 -5.62 33.80
N GLY A 781 35.41 -6.87 33.48
CA GLY A 781 34.49 -7.94 33.13
C GLY A 781 35.10 -8.88 32.11
N GLY A 782 34.59 -10.10 31.98
CA GLY A 782 35.10 -11.07 31.00
C GLY A 782 36.60 -11.35 31.17
N ASP A 783 37.34 -11.18 30.10
CA ASP A 783 38.79 -11.28 29.97
C ASP A 783 39.54 -9.93 30.14
N GLU A 784 38.82 -8.86 30.46
CA GLU A 784 39.38 -7.50 30.53
C GLU A 784 39.82 -7.11 31.94
N PHE A 785 41.07 -6.68 32.04
CA PHE A 785 41.71 -6.17 33.25
C PHE A 785 42.25 -4.76 33.01
N VAL A 786 42.34 -3.98 34.07
CA VAL A 786 42.95 -2.65 34.03
C VAL A 786 43.87 -2.44 35.21
N ILE A 787 44.98 -1.75 34.98
CA ILE A 787 45.98 -1.44 35.99
C ILE A 787 46.24 0.06 35.99
N ILE A 788 46.11 0.68 37.16
CA ILE A 788 46.61 2.03 37.42
C ILE A 788 47.99 1.91 38.05
N LEU A 789 48.97 2.58 37.46
CA LEU A 789 50.35 2.67 37.95
C LEU A 789 50.61 4.12 38.40
N PRO A 790 50.39 4.46 39.68
CA PRO A 790 50.66 5.79 40.20
C PRO A 790 52.16 6.13 40.19
N ASP A 791 52.49 7.42 40.22
CA ASP A 791 53.85 7.94 40.45
C ASP A 791 54.93 7.47 39.45
N VAL A 792 54.59 7.44 38.16
CA VAL A 792 55.53 7.04 37.10
C VAL A 792 56.48 8.18 36.72
N LEU A 793 57.78 7.90 36.67
CA LEU A 793 58.82 8.88 36.33
C LEU A 793 59.20 8.89 34.84
N ASP A 794 59.31 7.71 34.22
CA ASP A 794 59.63 7.55 32.79
C ASP A 794 58.84 6.39 32.15
N THR A 795 58.88 6.32 30.81
CA THR A 795 58.21 5.24 30.06
C THR A 795 58.94 3.90 30.15
N ALA A 796 60.24 3.89 30.48
CA ALA A 796 61.01 2.67 30.66
C ALA A 796 60.48 1.83 31.83
N ASN A 797 60.10 2.46 32.94
CA ASN A 797 59.46 1.80 34.09
C ASN A 797 58.13 1.13 33.72
N ILE A 798 57.36 1.73 32.81
CA ILE A 798 56.09 1.17 32.34
C ILE A 798 56.36 -0.05 31.46
N ILE A 799 57.34 0.05 30.57
CA ILE A 799 57.79 -1.05 29.72
C ILE A 799 58.28 -2.22 30.56
N ASP A 800 59.09 -1.98 31.60
CA ASP A 800 59.57 -3.03 32.50
C ASP A 800 58.40 -3.77 33.22
N ILE A 801 57.34 -3.05 33.59
CA ILE A 801 56.14 -3.63 34.20
C ILE A 801 55.36 -4.45 33.15
N ALA A 802 55.17 -3.91 31.95
CA ALA A 802 54.52 -4.61 30.85
C ALA A 802 55.29 -5.90 30.51
N GLU A 803 56.61 -5.83 30.31
CA GLU A 803 57.46 -6.99 30.04
C GLU A 803 57.42 -8.03 31.17
N ARG A 804 57.37 -7.58 32.43
CA ARG A 804 57.19 -8.49 33.58
C ARG A 804 55.85 -9.20 33.52
N ILE A 805 54.76 -8.48 33.24
CA ILE A 805 53.43 -9.06 33.02
C ILE A 805 53.48 -10.12 31.91
N PHE A 806 54.06 -9.80 30.75
CA PHE A 806 54.21 -10.75 29.65
C PHE A 806 55.07 -11.97 30.05
N ASN A 807 56.16 -11.77 30.79
CA ASN A 807 57.05 -12.86 31.23
C ASN A 807 56.40 -13.80 32.25
N ASP A 808 55.61 -13.29 33.20
CA ASP A 808 54.89 -14.13 34.16
C ASP A 808 53.73 -14.89 33.54
N LEU A 809 53.20 -14.39 32.42
CA LEU A 809 52.15 -15.04 31.64
C LEU A 809 52.65 -16.06 30.62
N LYS A 810 53.94 -16.06 30.27
CA LYS A 810 54.58 -17.13 29.47
C LYS A 810 54.54 -18.50 30.15
N LYS A 811 54.39 -18.54 31.48
CA LYS A 811 54.31 -19.81 32.23
C LYS A 811 52.94 -20.47 31.96
N PRO A 812 52.85 -21.75 31.57
CA PRO A 812 51.56 -22.38 31.35
C PRO A 812 50.73 -22.45 32.64
N VAL A 813 49.41 -22.33 32.52
CA VAL A 813 48.46 -22.55 33.61
C VAL A 813 47.96 -23.99 33.52
N MET A 814 48.08 -24.74 34.62
CA MET A 814 47.62 -26.13 34.66
C MET A 814 46.09 -26.18 34.82
N LEU A 815 45.38 -26.41 33.73
CA LEU A 815 43.92 -26.53 33.70
C LEU A 815 43.54 -27.98 33.43
N LYS A 816 42.82 -28.61 34.37
CA LYS A 816 42.42 -30.04 34.28
C LYS A 816 43.59 -31.00 33.96
N GLY A 817 44.78 -30.73 34.50
CA GLY A 817 45.98 -31.56 34.29
C GLY A 817 46.73 -31.34 32.97
N LYS A 818 46.30 -30.38 32.12
CA LYS A 818 47.02 -29.98 30.90
C LYS A 818 47.64 -28.58 31.04
N PRO A 819 48.87 -28.36 30.54
CA PRO A 819 49.45 -27.02 30.47
C PRO A 819 48.76 -26.21 29.36
N VAL A 820 48.12 -25.09 29.70
CA VAL A 820 47.51 -24.15 28.75
C VAL A 820 48.31 -22.86 28.73
N LEU A 821 48.68 -22.41 27.53
CA LEU A 821 49.31 -21.11 27.31
C LEU A 821 48.24 -20.11 26.88
N SER A 822 48.21 -18.94 27.51
CA SER A 822 47.31 -17.83 27.18
C SER A 822 48.16 -16.57 27.02
N THR A 823 47.87 -15.80 25.99
CA THR A 823 48.52 -14.52 25.69
C THR A 823 47.56 -13.37 25.99
N LEU A 824 48.07 -12.13 26.01
CA LEU A 824 47.23 -10.95 26.20
C LEU A 824 47.60 -9.83 25.23
N SER A 825 46.65 -8.95 24.97
CA SER A 825 46.84 -7.68 24.27
C SER A 825 46.72 -6.54 25.27
N LEU A 826 47.68 -5.61 25.28
CA LEU A 826 47.77 -4.55 26.30
C LEU A 826 47.83 -3.15 25.65
N GLY A 827 46.89 -2.28 25.98
CA GLY A 827 46.91 -0.86 25.62
C GLY A 827 47.40 0.01 26.76
N ILE A 828 48.18 1.05 26.49
CA ILE A 828 48.74 1.94 27.53
C ILE A 828 48.36 3.39 27.22
N SER A 829 47.79 4.09 28.22
CA SER A 829 47.60 5.54 28.20
C SER A 829 48.26 6.21 29.41
N LEU A 830 48.74 7.45 29.24
CA LEU A 830 49.55 8.18 30.21
C LEU A 830 48.85 9.44 30.70
N TYR A 831 48.79 9.64 32.01
CA TYR A 831 48.39 10.90 32.61
C TYR A 831 49.63 11.73 32.98
N PRO A 832 49.66 13.03 32.67
CA PRO A 832 48.67 13.81 31.92
C PRO A 832 48.94 13.85 30.41
N THR A 833 49.94 13.11 29.90
CA THR A 833 50.44 13.23 28.51
C THR A 833 49.35 12.96 27.46
N ASP A 834 48.59 11.88 27.65
CA ASP A 834 47.59 11.43 26.70
C ASP A 834 46.21 12.01 27.04
N ALA A 835 45.88 12.13 28.33
CA ALA A 835 44.65 12.78 28.80
C ALA A 835 44.73 13.22 30.26
N THR A 836 43.83 14.13 30.66
CA THR A 836 43.75 14.69 32.02
C THR A 836 42.48 14.30 32.78
N ASP A 837 41.60 13.49 32.19
CA ASP A 837 40.35 13.01 32.78
C ASP A 837 40.18 11.49 32.61
N ALA A 838 39.38 10.87 33.48
CA ALA A 838 39.28 9.42 33.60
C ALA A 838 38.75 8.76 32.33
N GLN A 839 37.73 9.35 31.72
CA GLN A 839 37.08 8.81 30.52
C GLN A 839 38.04 8.85 29.33
N SER A 840 38.70 9.99 29.10
CA SER A 840 39.65 10.13 27.99
C SER A 840 40.85 9.20 28.18
N LEU A 841 41.35 9.01 29.41
CA LEU A 841 42.42 8.02 29.65
C LEU A 841 41.97 6.59 29.35
N LEU A 842 40.77 6.20 29.80
CA LEU A 842 40.22 4.88 29.55
C LEU A 842 40.00 4.63 28.07
N GLN A 843 39.39 5.58 27.37
CA GLN A 843 39.15 5.51 25.93
C GLN A 843 40.45 5.37 25.16
N LYS A 844 41.48 6.15 25.53
CA LYS A 844 42.78 6.09 24.88
C LYS A 844 43.50 4.77 25.14
N GLY A 845 43.42 4.26 26.37
CA GLY A 845 43.95 2.95 26.74
C GLY A 845 43.27 1.80 26.01
N ASP A 846 41.94 1.82 25.91
CA ASP A 846 41.15 0.83 25.16
C ASP A 846 41.42 0.89 23.66
N ASN A 847 41.47 2.09 23.07
CA ASN A 847 41.86 2.31 21.68
C ASN A 847 43.24 1.70 21.38
N ALA A 848 44.21 1.90 22.28
CA ALA A 848 45.54 1.32 22.15
C ALA A 848 45.52 -0.21 22.28
N MET A 849 44.69 -0.77 23.16
CA MET A 849 44.55 -2.22 23.30
C MET A 849 43.91 -2.85 22.07
N TYR A 850 42.87 -2.23 21.51
CA TYR A 850 42.26 -2.69 20.26
C TYR A 850 43.25 -2.63 19.09
N GLN A 851 44.14 -1.63 19.08
CA GLN A 851 45.25 -1.57 18.14
C GLN A 851 46.22 -2.75 18.35
N ALA A 852 46.58 -3.09 19.60
CA ALA A 852 47.39 -4.27 19.88
C ALA A 852 46.74 -5.56 19.34
N LYS A 853 45.40 -5.67 19.42
CA LYS A 853 44.67 -6.80 18.83
C LYS A 853 44.72 -6.84 17.31
N SER A 854 44.62 -5.68 16.64
CA SER A 854 44.66 -5.61 15.17
C SER A 854 46.08 -5.78 14.61
N GLN A 855 47.11 -5.49 15.41
CA GLN A 855 48.53 -5.67 15.04
C GLN A 855 49.08 -7.09 15.28
N GLY A 856 48.21 -8.07 15.55
CA GLY A 856 48.62 -9.48 15.64
C GLY A 856 48.49 -10.12 17.03
N ARG A 857 47.99 -9.37 18.04
CA ARG A 857 47.79 -9.84 19.43
C ARG A 857 49.09 -10.19 20.16
N ASN A 858 49.02 -10.60 21.43
CA ASN A 858 50.18 -10.92 22.27
C ASN A 858 51.28 -9.82 22.29
N ASN A 859 50.87 -8.55 22.34
CA ASN A 859 51.78 -7.41 22.40
C ASN A 859 51.14 -6.26 23.18
N TYR A 860 51.95 -5.24 23.53
CA TYR A 860 51.46 -3.98 24.05
C TYR A 860 51.63 -2.84 23.06
N VAL A 861 50.70 -1.87 23.11
CA VAL A 861 50.72 -0.67 22.29
C VAL A 861 50.43 0.53 23.20
N PHE A 862 51.25 1.58 23.10
CA PHE A 862 50.94 2.88 23.69
C PHE A 862 49.94 3.60 22.78
N TYR A 863 49.01 4.33 23.37
CA TYR A 863 48.06 5.14 22.62
C TYR A 863 48.79 6.14 21.71
N ASP A 864 48.41 6.11 20.43
CA ASP A 864 48.89 7.04 19.40
C ASP A 864 47.71 7.79 18.77
N LYS A 865 47.79 9.11 18.81
CA LYS A 865 46.78 10.07 18.34
C LYS A 865 46.49 9.94 16.84
N LEU A 866 47.43 9.48 16.02
CA LEU A 866 47.25 9.37 14.56
C LEU A 866 46.18 8.33 14.17
N LEU A 867 46.01 7.27 14.97
CA LEU A 867 45.02 6.21 14.72
C LEU A 867 43.60 6.59 15.18
N GLU A 868 43.47 7.40 16.23
CA GLU A 868 42.18 7.97 16.68
C GLU A 868 41.62 8.99 15.67
N GLN A 869 42.50 9.76 15.02
CA GLN A 869 42.12 10.74 13.99
C GLN A 869 41.32 10.10 12.84
N LYS A 870 41.65 8.86 12.44
CA LYS A 870 40.94 8.14 11.36
C LYS A 870 39.48 7.85 11.71
N HIS A 871 39.17 7.61 12.99
CA HIS A 871 37.80 7.40 13.45
C HIS A 871 37.02 8.71 13.60
N ASN A 872 37.65 9.76 14.12
CA ASN A 872 37.03 11.08 14.22
C ASN A 872 36.73 11.71 12.85
N LEU A 873 37.56 11.44 11.84
CA LEU A 873 37.34 11.89 10.46
C LEU A 873 36.03 11.36 9.86
N ARG A 874 35.58 10.16 10.24
CA ARG A 874 34.31 9.61 9.76
C ARG A 874 33.11 10.41 10.26
N ASN A 875 33.05 10.68 11.57
CA ASN A 875 31.95 11.45 12.16
C ASN A 875 31.90 12.88 11.61
N LEU A 876 33.07 13.49 11.41
CA LEU A 876 33.19 14.82 10.84
C LEU A 876 32.63 14.89 9.40
N ASN A 877 32.85 13.87 8.58
CA ASN A 877 32.32 13.82 7.21
C ASN A 877 30.79 13.71 7.18
N GLU A 878 30.16 13.14 8.21
CA GLU A 878 28.70 13.07 8.33
C GLU A 878 28.08 14.45 8.58
N ASP A 879 28.67 15.20 9.52
CA ASP A 879 28.23 16.56 9.82
C ASP A 879 28.36 17.48 8.59
N ILE A 880 29.48 17.38 7.87
CA ILE A 880 29.74 18.16 6.65
C ILE A 880 28.70 17.89 5.56
N LEU A 881 28.32 16.62 5.37
CA LEU A 881 27.34 16.24 4.35
C LEU A 881 25.94 16.80 4.66
N ARG A 882 25.53 16.77 5.93
CA ARG A 882 24.23 17.34 6.37
C ARG A 882 24.22 18.85 6.24
N ASP A 883 25.31 19.52 6.62
CA ASP A 883 25.43 20.98 6.50
C ASP A 883 25.39 21.45 5.04
N ALA A 884 26.05 20.71 4.13
CA ALA A 884 26.10 21.05 2.71
C ALA A 884 24.72 20.98 2.04
N LEU A 885 23.89 20.01 2.41
CA LEU A 885 22.51 19.89 1.92
C LEU A 885 21.60 21.03 2.43
N ALA A 886 21.86 21.54 3.63
CA ALA A 886 21.05 22.59 4.23
C ALA A 886 21.40 24.01 3.73
N ASN A 887 22.64 24.25 3.29
CA ASN A 887 23.17 25.60 3.04
C ASN A 887 23.79 25.79 1.65
N ASP A 888 23.32 25.08 0.62
CA ASP A 888 23.86 25.15 -0.75
C ASP A 888 25.39 24.94 -0.82
N GLY A 889 25.91 24.04 0.01
CA GLY A 889 27.35 23.81 0.14
C GLY A 889 27.97 22.97 -0.98
N PHE A 890 27.21 22.57 -2.00
CA PHE A 890 27.75 21.80 -3.12
C PHE A 890 28.30 22.71 -4.22
N VAL A 891 29.40 22.29 -4.85
CA VAL A 891 29.99 22.95 -6.01
C VAL A 891 30.45 21.90 -7.04
N LEU A 892 30.45 22.27 -8.32
CA LEU A 892 30.97 21.41 -9.38
C LEU A 892 32.38 21.81 -9.79
N HIS A 893 33.26 20.80 -9.83
CA HIS A 893 34.51 20.87 -10.56
C HIS A 893 34.36 20.10 -11.86
N TYR A 894 35.08 20.49 -12.89
CA TYR A 894 35.01 19.88 -14.21
C TYR A 894 36.38 19.37 -14.61
N GLN A 895 36.44 18.10 -15.02
CA GLN A 895 37.68 17.49 -15.49
C GLN A 895 37.64 17.31 -17.01
N PRO A 896 38.58 17.90 -17.76
CA PRO A 896 38.63 17.73 -19.21
C PRO A 896 38.87 16.27 -19.64
N GLN A 897 38.15 15.85 -20.68
CA GLN A 897 38.36 14.63 -21.45
C GLN A 897 39.02 15.00 -22.78
N VAL A 898 40.12 14.32 -23.11
CA VAL A 898 41.02 14.71 -24.21
C VAL A 898 41.05 13.63 -25.29
N SER A 899 41.01 14.04 -26.56
CA SER A 899 41.19 13.15 -27.70
C SER A 899 42.63 12.63 -27.75
N THR A 900 42.81 11.31 -27.82
CA THR A 900 44.16 10.75 -27.98
C THR A 900 44.76 11.02 -29.35
N GLU A 901 43.92 11.24 -30.37
CA GLU A 901 44.35 11.50 -31.75
C GLU A 901 44.82 12.93 -31.92
N THR A 902 43.98 13.90 -31.55
CA THR A 902 44.25 15.33 -31.81
C THR A 902 44.90 16.05 -30.63
N GLY A 903 44.70 15.56 -29.41
CA GLY A 903 45.13 16.24 -28.19
C GLY A 903 44.18 17.35 -27.73
N ASP A 904 43.04 17.55 -28.42
CA ASP A 904 42.05 18.56 -28.08
C ASP A 904 41.14 18.10 -26.94
N VAL A 905 40.62 19.07 -26.18
CA VAL A 905 39.56 18.83 -25.20
C VAL A 905 38.24 18.61 -25.95
N ILE A 906 37.63 17.45 -25.73
CA ILE A 906 36.40 17.00 -26.41
C ILE A 906 35.22 16.85 -25.44
N GLY A 907 35.50 16.84 -24.13
CA GLY A 907 34.48 16.72 -23.11
C GLY A 907 34.92 17.21 -21.74
N PHE A 908 34.00 17.24 -20.79
CA PHE A 908 34.25 17.45 -19.38
C PHE A 908 33.43 16.47 -18.55
N GLU A 909 34.02 15.89 -17.51
CA GLU A 909 33.27 15.21 -16.46
C GLU A 909 32.94 16.18 -15.33
N ALA A 910 31.65 16.31 -14.99
CA ALA A 910 31.16 17.07 -13.86
C ALA A 910 31.32 16.28 -12.56
N LEU A 911 32.12 16.81 -11.65
CA LEU A 911 32.55 16.15 -10.44
C LEU A 911 32.12 16.96 -9.22
N VAL A 912 31.14 16.44 -8.48
CA VAL A 912 30.60 17.10 -7.28
C VAL A 912 31.64 17.21 -6.17
N ARG A 913 31.62 18.35 -5.48
CA ARG A 913 32.42 18.65 -4.31
C ARG A 913 31.53 19.32 -3.26
N ILE A 914 31.93 19.21 -1.99
CA ILE A 914 31.34 20.03 -0.93
C ILE A 914 32.31 21.16 -0.61
N GLN A 915 31.86 22.40 -0.74
CA GLN A 915 32.51 23.56 -0.20
C GLN A 915 32.13 23.70 1.27
N ASN A 916 33.10 23.50 2.16
CA ASN A 916 32.92 23.66 3.59
C ASN A 916 33.79 24.81 4.11
N ASP A 917 33.19 25.72 4.87
CA ASP A 917 33.88 26.90 5.41
C ASP A 917 35.11 26.57 6.26
N LYS A 918 35.14 25.38 6.88
CA LYS A 918 36.23 24.95 7.77
C LYS A 918 37.26 24.05 7.07
N GLN A 919 36.85 23.19 6.14
CA GLN A 919 37.72 22.21 5.48
C GLN A 919 38.09 22.55 4.03
N GLY A 920 37.52 23.62 3.46
CA GLY A 920 37.67 23.94 2.05
C GLY A 920 36.89 22.95 1.17
N ILE A 921 37.48 22.56 0.04
CA ILE A 921 36.83 21.67 -0.93
C ILE A 921 37.01 20.20 -0.50
N VAL A 922 35.90 19.55 -0.14
CA VAL A 922 35.84 18.13 0.23
C VAL A 922 35.53 17.28 -1.00
N ALA A 923 36.35 16.27 -1.22
CA ALA A 923 36.26 15.37 -2.37
C ALA A 923 35.20 14.27 -2.20
N PRO A 924 34.58 13.78 -3.30
CA PRO A 924 33.44 12.87 -3.29
C PRO A 924 33.71 11.54 -2.58
N ASN A 925 34.93 11.01 -2.65
CA ASN A 925 35.31 9.78 -1.94
C ASN A 925 35.17 9.86 -0.41
N HIS A 926 35.06 11.05 0.17
CA HIS A 926 34.85 11.24 1.61
C HIS A 926 33.38 11.28 2.03
N PHE A 927 32.46 11.61 1.11
CA PHE A 927 31.05 11.84 1.44
C PHE A 927 30.05 11.05 0.59
N ILE A 928 30.38 10.63 -0.63
CA ILE A 928 29.47 9.84 -1.49
C ILE A 928 29.13 8.49 -0.88
N PRO A 929 30.09 7.67 -0.36
CA PRO A 929 29.74 6.41 0.30
C PRO A 929 28.80 6.61 1.50
N LEU A 930 28.96 7.74 2.19
CA LEU A 930 28.11 8.11 3.32
C LEU A 930 26.74 8.62 2.85
N ALA A 931 26.67 9.36 1.74
CA ALA A 931 25.42 9.81 1.14
C ALA A 931 24.58 8.64 0.61
N GLU A 932 25.21 7.59 0.10
CA GLU A 932 24.56 6.33 -0.27
C GLU A 932 24.03 5.59 0.96
N GLU A 933 24.85 5.44 2.00
CA GLU A 933 24.46 4.82 3.29
C GLU A 933 23.25 5.53 3.92
N LEU A 934 23.18 6.86 3.78
CA LEU A 934 22.12 7.71 4.33
C LEU A 934 20.93 7.95 3.39
N GLY A 935 20.97 7.44 2.14
CA GLY A 935 19.89 7.60 1.16
C GLY A 935 19.73 9.02 0.59
N LEU A 936 20.78 9.84 0.64
CA LEU A 936 20.78 11.25 0.21
C LEU A 936 21.27 11.44 -1.23
N ILE A 937 21.90 10.42 -1.83
CA ILE A 937 22.56 10.51 -3.14
C ILE A 937 21.64 10.97 -4.27
N GLY A 938 20.36 10.58 -4.28
CA GLY A 938 19.43 10.99 -5.34
C GLY A 938 19.20 12.52 -5.40
N GLN A 939 19.18 13.20 -4.24
CA GLN A 939 19.05 14.66 -4.19
C GLN A 939 20.31 15.36 -4.72
N ILE A 940 21.47 14.76 -4.46
CA ILE A 940 22.76 15.26 -4.94
C ILE A 940 22.82 15.12 -6.46
N ASP A 941 22.44 13.97 -7.03
CA ASP A 941 22.45 13.73 -8.48
C ASP A 941 21.59 14.76 -9.24
N GLU A 942 20.37 15.07 -8.76
CA GLU A 942 19.50 16.07 -9.38
C GLU A 942 20.12 17.47 -9.34
N TRP A 943 20.72 17.84 -8.20
CA TRP A 943 21.43 19.10 -8.05
C TRP A 943 22.63 19.19 -9.01
N VAL A 944 23.44 18.12 -9.09
CA VAL A 944 24.61 18.04 -9.98
C VAL A 944 24.19 18.17 -11.44
N PHE A 945 23.13 17.48 -11.86
CA PHE A 945 22.64 17.54 -13.23
C PHE A 945 22.18 18.95 -13.62
N LYS A 946 21.40 19.58 -12.74
CA LYS A 946 20.93 20.96 -12.92
C LYS A 946 22.07 21.96 -13.02
N GLU A 947 23.01 21.91 -12.09
CA GLU A 947 24.14 22.85 -12.05
C GLU A 947 25.10 22.61 -13.23
N GLY A 948 25.30 21.34 -13.64
CA GLY A 948 26.05 20.97 -14.83
C GLY A 948 25.47 21.59 -16.10
N CYS A 949 24.16 21.42 -16.32
CA CYS A 949 23.46 21.99 -17.47
C CYS A 949 23.49 23.53 -17.48
N SER A 950 23.31 24.15 -16.31
CA SER A 950 23.42 25.59 -16.13
C SER A 950 24.81 26.10 -16.55
N GLN A 951 25.87 25.45 -16.08
CA GLN A 951 27.23 25.84 -16.41
C GLN A 951 27.60 25.57 -17.87
N TYR A 952 27.10 24.48 -18.46
CA TYR A 952 27.30 24.18 -19.88
C TYR A 952 26.67 25.24 -20.78
N ALA A 953 25.46 25.73 -20.45
CA ALA A 953 24.83 26.82 -21.18
C ALA A 953 25.68 28.09 -21.18
N ILE A 954 26.33 28.41 -20.06
CA ILE A 954 27.27 29.54 -19.97
C ILE A 954 28.48 29.34 -20.90
N TRP A 955 29.06 28.14 -20.94
CA TRP A 955 30.19 27.84 -21.83
C TRP A 955 29.81 27.91 -23.31
N ARG A 956 28.64 27.37 -23.66
CA ARG A 956 28.09 27.47 -25.01
C ARG A 956 27.96 28.93 -25.46
N ASP A 957 27.42 29.80 -24.59
CA ASP A 957 27.25 31.22 -24.89
C ASP A 957 28.59 31.98 -25.02
N LEU A 958 29.66 31.44 -24.42
CA LEU A 958 31.03 31.92 -24.57
C LEU A 958 31.74 31.37 -25.83
N GLY A 959 31.05 30.59 -26.67
CA GLY A 959 31.57 30.07 -27.93
C GLY A 959 32.18 28.66 -27.86
N LEU A 960 32.07 27.98 -26.71
CA LEU A 960 32.47 26.58 -26.58
C LEU A 960 31.35 25.68 -27.09
N THR A 961 31.37 25.41 -28.39
CA THR A 961 30.42 24.53 -29.07
C THR A 961 31.09 23.22 -29.45
N ASN A 962 30.36 22.09 -29.41
CA ASN A 962 30.83 20.72 -29.69
C ASN A 962 31.68 20.07 -28.59
N ILE A 963 31.34 20.30 -27.33
CA ILE A 963 31.99 19.62 -26.19
C ILE A 963 30.94 18.82 -25.43
N ARG A 964 31.27 17.60 -25.02
CA ARG A 964 30.39 16.73 -24.23
C ARG A 964 30.51 17.02 -22.73
N LEU A 965 29.41 17.10 -22.00
CA LEU A 965 29.40 17.13 -20.54
C LEU A 965 28.95 15.76 -20.00
N SER A 966 29.86 15.07 -19.34
CA SER A 966 29.60 13.80 -18.67
C SER A 966 29.19 14.01 -17.22
N ILE A 967 28.13 13.34 -16.78
CA ILE A 967 27.55 13.49 -15.43
C ILE A 967 27.26 12.09 -14.86
N ASN A 968 27.74 11.85 -13.64
CA ASN A 968 27.51 10.60 -12.94
C ASN A 968 26.03 10.43 -12.51
N LEU A 969 25.49 9.23 -12.66
CA LEU A 969 24.14 8.86 -12.28
C LEU A 969 24.15 7.66 -11.32
N SER A 970 23.64 7.84 -10.11
CA SER A 970 23.65 6.77 -9.10
C SER A 970 22.65 5.65 -9.42
N ALA A 971 22.90 4.47 -8.84
CA ALA A 971 21.96 3.34 -8.86
C ALA A 971 20.55 3.71 -8.36
N VAL A 972 20.46 4.68 -7.43
CA VAL A 972 19.18 5.13 -6.88
C VAL A 972 18.37 5.86 -7.95
N GLN A 973 18.99 6.74 -8.74
CA GLN A 973 18.32 7.46 -9.81
C GLN A 973 17.98 6.57 -11.01
N LEU A 974 18.82 5.58 -11.32
CA LEU A 974 18.52 4.58 -12.36
C LEU A 974 17.25 3.78 -12.08
N ARG A 975 16.81 3.70 -10.82
CA ARG A 975 15.56 3.05 -10.41
C ARG A 975 14.37 3.99 -10.33
N ASN A 976 14.57 5.27 -10.59
CA ASN A 976 13.53 6.29 -10.52
C ASN A 976 12.97 6.58 -11.93
N ASP A 977 11.82 6.00 -12.25
CA ASP A 977 11.13 6.20 -13.54
C ASP A 977 10.85 7.69 -13.87
N ALA A 978 10.81 8.57 -12.87
CA ALA A 978 10.56 10.00 -13.06
C ALA A 978 11.82 10.80 -13.45
N VAL A 979 13.02 10.23 -13.29
CA VAL A 979 14.29 10.96 -13.50
C VAL A 979 14.42 11.50 -14.93
N LEU A 980 13.94 10.74 -15.92
CA LEU A 980 13.99 11.12 -17.32
C LEU A 980 13.24 12.42 -17.58
N ALA A 981 12.01 12.54 -17.06
CA ALA A 981 11.20 13.74 -17.23
C ALA A 981 11.86 14.96 -16.56
N THR A 982 12.36 14.80 -15.33
CA THR A 982 13.06 15.86 -14.59
C THR A 982 14.29 16.35 -15.36
N TYR A 983 15.08 15.44 -15.92
CA TYR A 983 16.32 15.81 -16.63
C TYR A 983 16.02 16.44 -17.99
N ILE A 984 15.00 15.98 -18.71
CA ILE A 984 14.51 16.63 -19.94
C ILE A 984 14.10 18.08 -19.66
N GLU A 985 13.31 18.32 -18.61
CA GLU A 985 12.89 19.68 -18.24
C GLU A 985 14.08 20.60 -17.93
N ILE A 986 15.14 20.07 -17.31
CA ILE A 986 16.37 20.80 -17.03
C ILE A 986 17.10 21.14 -18.34
N LEU A 987 17.25 20.19 -19.25
CA LEU A 987 17.93 20.42 -20.54
C LEU A 987 17.20 21.46 -21.38
N GLU A 988 15.87 21.37 -21.46
CA GLU A 988 15.03 22.35 -22.15
C GLU A 988 15.15 23.74 -21.52
N ARG A 989 15.15 23.83 -20.18
CA ARG A 989 15.26 25.10 -19.45
C ARG A 989 16.56 25.84 -19.75
N TYR A 990 17.67 25.14 -19.90
CA TYR A 990 18.98 25.72 -20.19
C TYR A 990 19.34 25.68 -21.69
N ASN A 991 18.42 25.23 -22.54
CA ASN A 991 18.58 25.08 -23.99
C ASN A 991 19.79 24.21 -24.38
N VAL A 992 20.12 23.21 -23.56
CA VAL A 992 21.25 22.30 -23.77
C VAL A 992 20.83 21.21 -24.76
N GLN A 993 21.62 20.98 -25.80
CA GLN A 993 21.32 19.91 -26.75
C GLN A 993 21.55 18.56 -26.06
N PRO A 994 20.63 17.59 -26.20
CA PRO A 994 20.78 16.28 -25.56
C PRO A 994 22.07 15.56 -25.96
N SER A 995 22.50 15.72 -27.21
CA SER A 995 23.75 15.16 -27.76
C SER A 995 25.02 15.64 -27.05
N ASP A 996 24.93 16.77 -26.35
CA ASP A 996 26.05 17.34 -25.62
C ASP A 996 26.17 16.73 -24.22
N ILE A 997 25.23 15.90 -23.78
CA ILE A 997 25.25 15.27 -22.46
C ILE A 997 25.61 13.79 -22.57
N GLN A 998 26.41 13.34 -21.61
CA GLN A 998 26.68 11.93 -21.35
C GLN A 998 26.34 11.58 -19.91
N LEU A 999 25.63 10.49 -19.70
CA LEU A 999 25.38 9.96 -18.36
C LEU A 999 26.36 8.81 -18.10
N GLU A 1000 27.06 8.89 -16.97
CA GLU A 1000 28.02 7.88 -16.53
C GLU A 1000 27.38 7.00 -15.45
N ILE A 1001 27.45 5.69 -15.64
CA ILE A 1001 26.87 4.70 -14.73
C ILE A 1001 27.90 3.63 -14.41
N THR A 1002 27.98 3.20 -13.15
CA THR A 1002 28.90 2.12 -12.77
C THR A 1002 28.31 0.74 -13.09
N GLU A 1003 29.16 -0.27 -13.33
CA GLU A 1003 28.73 -1.65 -13.59
C GLU A 1003 27.81 -2.20 -12.46
N ASN A 1004 28.16 -1.93 -11.20
CA ASN A 1004 27.38 -2.39 -10.05
C ASN A 1004 25.99 -1.75 -9.96
N SER A 1005 25.80 -0.57 -10.55
CA SER A 1005 24.53 0.16 -10.49
C SER A 1005 23.44 -0.47 -11.38
N LEU A 1006 23.82 -1.33 -12.32
CA LEU A 1006 22.91 -1.99 -13.28
C LEU A 1006 22.31 -3.31 -12.77
N ILE A 1007 22.85 -3.87 -11.69
CA ILE A 1007 22.49 -5.23 -11.21
C ILE A 1007 21.14 -5.24 -10.46
N GLU A 1008 20.73 -4.11 -9.89
CA GLU A 1008 19.51 -4.00 -9.10
C GLU A 1008 18.35 -3.43 -9.93
N ASN A 1009 17.46 -4.30 -10.40
CA ASN A 1009 16.20 -3.98 -11.09
C ASN A 1009 16.34 -3.59 -12.59
N GLU A 1010 16.91 -4.53 -13.36
CA GLU A 1010 17.32 -4.41 -14.78
C GLU A 1010 16.28 -3.78 -15.71
N ARG A 1011 14.97 -4.02 -15.50
CA ARG A 1011 13.90 -3.52 -16.40
C ARG A 1011 13.71 -2.02 -16.32
N ILE A 1012 13.80 -1.46 -15.12
CA ILE A 1012 13.64 -0.01 -14.91
C ILE A 1012 14.89 0.71 -15.43
N ALA A 1013 16.07 0.22 -15.07
CA ALA A 1013 17.33 0.76 -15.56
C ALA A 1013 17.38 0.77 -17.11
N LEU A 1014 16.98 -0.33 -17.76
CA LEU A 1014 16.91 -0.38 -19.22
C LEU A 1014 15.95 0.66 -19.81
N LYS A 1015 14.75 0.81 -19.23
CA LYS A 1015 13.76 1.80 -19.66
C LYS A 1015 14.27 3.23 -19.53
N VAL A 1016 14.90 3.56 -18.40
CA VAL A 1016 15.47 4.89 -18.14
C VAL A 1016 16.61 5.19 -19.11
N LEU A 1017 17.56 4.27 -19.27
CA LEU A 1017 18.71 4.44 -20.18
C LEU A 1017 18.28 4.52 -21.65
N GLN A 1018 17.32 3.70 -22.08
CA GLN A 1018 16.79 3.78 -23.43
C GLN A 1018 16.07 5.10 -23.67
N GLY A 1019 15.29 5.58 -22.69
CA GLY A 1019 14.63 6.88 -22.78
C GLY A 1019 15.62 8.04 -22.92
N PHE A 1020 16.74 8.01 -22.20
CA PHE A 1020 17.80 9.01 -22.37
C PHE A 1020 18.44 8.95 -23.76
N ARG A 1021 18.73 7.74 -24.27
CA ARG A 1021 19.28 7.57 -25.62
C ARG A 1021 18.34 8.02 -26.72
N ASP A 1022 17.05 7.68 -26.61
CA ASP A 1022 16.02 8.09 -27.57
C ASP A 1022 15.85 9.61 -27.59
N PHE A 1023 16.07 10.28 -26.45
CA PHE A 1023 16.12 11.74 -26.35
C PHE A 1023 17.41 12.36 -26.91
N GLY A 1024 18.44 11.55 -27.13
CA GLY A 1024 19.73 11.95 -27.72
C GLY A 1024 20.88 12.09 -26.72
N VAL A 1025 20.70 11.69 -25.45
CA VAL A 1025 21.76 11.66 -24.43
C VAL A 1025 22.58 10.37 -24.57
N SER A 1026 23.91 10.48 -24.55
CA SER A 1026 24.79 9.31 -24.65
C SER A 1026 25.01 8.64 -23.28
N ILE A 1027 25.24 7.33 -23.27
CA ILE A 1027 25.47 6.57 -22.03
C ILE A 1027 26.89 6.02 -21.99
N ALA A 1028 27.59 6.25 -20.88
CA ALA A 1028 28.91 5.71 -20.59
C ALA A 1028 28.86 4.71 -19.44
N LEU A 1029 29.49 3.54 -19.62
CA LEU A 1029 29.68 2.55 -18.58
C LEU A 1029 31.04 2.80 -17.90
N ASP A 1030 30.96 3.23 -16.64
CA ASP A 1030 32.08 3.54 -15.76
C ASP A 1030 32.55 2.31 -14.96
N ASP A 1031 33.79 2.37 -14.47
CA ASP A 1031 34.49 1.31 -13.73
C ASP A 1031 34.55 -0.05 -14.47
N PHE A 1032 34.63 -0.03 -15.81
CA PHE A 1032 34.46 -1.23 -16.62
C PHE A 1032 35.51 -2.32 -16.32
N GLY A 1033 35.03 -3.53 -16.01
CA GLY A 1033 35.86 -4.72 -15.75
C GLY A 1033 36.23 -4.94 -14.29
N THR A 1034 35.69 -4.11 -13.37
CA THR A 1034 35.83 -4.32 -11.93
C THR A 1034 34.68 -5.15 -11.33
N GLY A 1035 33.58 -5.37 -12.06
CA GLY A 1035 32.45 -6.21 -11.66
C GLY A 1035 32.37 -7.60 -12.32
N TYR A 1036 31.33 -8.37 -12.01
CA TYR A 1036 31.18 -9.79 -12.41
C TYR A 1036 30.45 -10.01 -13.76
N SER A 1037 29.91 -8.97 -14.41
CA SER A 1037 28.95 -9.11 -15.53
C SER A 1037 29.16 -8.13 -16.70
N SER A 1038 30.35 -7.52 -16.83
CA SER A 1038 30.60 -6.38 -17.73
C SER A 1038 30.21 -6.60 -19.20
N LEU A 1039 30.40 -7.79 -19.75
CA LEU A 1039 30.02 -8.12 -21.14
C LEU A 1039 28.51 -8.22 -21.35
N ASN A 1040 27.78 -8.69 -20.33
CA ASN A 1040 26.33 -8.80 -20.42
C ASN A 1040 25.68 -7.41 -20.37
N CYS A 1041 26.27 -6.49 -19.60
CA CYS A 1041 25.81 -5.10 -19.55
C CYS A 1041 25.88 -4.43 -20.94
N ILE A 1042 26.99 -4.59 -21.66
CA ILE A 1042 27.14 -4.03 -23.01
C ILE A 1042 26.10 -4.60 -23.99
N ASN A 1043 25.77 -5.88 -23.86
CA ASN A 1043 24.81 -6.53 -24.75
C ASN A 1043 23.35 -6.12 -24.48
N LEU A 1044 23.02 -5.80 -23.23
CA LEU A 1044 21.64 -5.52 -22.80
C LEU A 1044 21.29 -4.03 -22.79
N TYR A 1045 22.26 -3.17 -22.46
CA TYR A 1045 22.01 -1.75 -22.24
C TYR A 1045 22.48 -0.90 -23.43
N PRO A 1046 21.85 0.25 -23.65
CA PRO A 1046 22.17 1.13 -24.75
C PRO A 1046 23.43 1.97 -24.46
N ILE A 1047 24.56 1.29 -24.25
CA ILE A 1047 25.86 1.91 -23.95
C ILE A 1047 26.50 2.44 -25.24
N ASP A 1048 27.06 3.64 -25.18
CA ASP A 1048 27.79 4.28 -26.28
C ASP A 1048 29.30 4.39 -25.97
N THR A 1049 29.66 4.48 -24.69
CA THR A 1049 31.04 4.68 -24.23
C THR A 1049 31.41 3.73 -23.08
N ILE A 1050 32.65 3.26 -23.06
CA ILE A 1050 33.23 2.47 -21.98
C ILE A 1050 34.38 3.26 -21.35
N LYS A 1051 34.36 3.45 -20.02
CA LYS A 1051 35.47 4.04 -19.27
C LYS A 1051 36.27 2.94 -18.59
N ILE A 1052 37.58 2.88 -18.89
CA ILE A 1052 38.51 1.92 -18.29
C ILE A 1052 38.98 2.48 -16.96
N ASP A 1053 38.67 1.77 -15.87
CA ASP A 1053 39.02 2.19 -14.52
C ASP A 1053 40.53 2.42 -14.36
N ARG A 1054 40.86 3.46 -13.57
CA ARG A 1054 42.23 3.86 -13.26
C ARG A 1054 43.06 2.73 -12.64
N SER A 1055 42.47 1.74 -11.96
CA SER A 1055 43.23 0.65 -11.34
C SER A 1055 43.91 -0.23 -12.38
N PHE A 1056 43.33 -0.36 -13.59
CA PHE A 1056 43.96 -1.05 -14.70
C PHE A 1056 45.07 -0.19 -15.32
N VAL A 1057 44.84 1.12 -15.49
CA VAL A 1057 45.74 2.08 -16.15
C VAL A 1057 47.00 2.36 -15.34
N LYS A 1058 46.88 2.47 -14.01
CA LYS A 1058 47.97 2.86 -13.11
C LYS A 1058 49.24 2.02 -13.29
N ASP A 1059 49.09 0.70 -13.36
CA ASP A 1059 50.20 -0.26 -13.50
C ASP A 1059 50.32 -0.85 -14.91
N ALA A 1060 49.58 -0.33 -15.91
CA ALA A 1060 49.45 -0.95 -17.23
C ALA A 1060 50.74 -1.03 -18.05
N VAL A 1061 51.68 -0.12 -17.80
CA VAL A 1061 52.95 -0.03 -18.55
C VAL A 1061 53.87 -1.20 -18.19
N ASP A 1062 53.91 -1.58 -16.91
CA ASP A 1062 54.84 -2.58 -16.37
C ASP A 1062 54.17 -3.93 -16.05
N ASN A 1063 52.84 -3.98 -15.94
CA ASN A 1063 52.10 -5.19 -15.62
C ASN A 1063 51.52 -5.86 -16.90
N PRO A 1064 52.06 -7.02 -17.33
CA PRO A 1064 51.61 -7.69 -18.55
C PRO A 1064 50.15 -8.16 -18.47
N LYS A 1065 49.62 -8.41 -17.28
CA LYS A 1065 48.23 -8.83 -17.08
C LYS A 1065 47.27 -7.66 -17.32
N ASN A 1066 47.54 -6.50 -16.71
CA ASN A 1066 46.73 -5.29 -16.92
C ASN A 1066 46.78 -4.85 -18.38
N LYS A 1067 47.95 -4.93 -19.01
CA LYS A 1067 48.12 -4.70 -20.45
C LYS A 1067 47.23 -5.60 -21.31
N ALA A 1068 47.19 -6.90 -21.04
CA ALA A 1068 46.35 -7.84 -21.78
C ALA A 1068 44.84 -7.57 -21.56
N ILE A 1069 44.45 -7.18 -20.34
CA ILE A 1069 43.06 -6.84 -20.00
C ILE A 1069 42.62 -5.59 -20.77
N ILE A 1070 43.39 -4.50 -20.73
CA ILE A 1070 43.09 -3.25 -21.45
C ILE A 1070 43.04 -3.51 -22.96
N GLN A 1071 43.97 -4.30 -23.50
CA GLN A 1071 43.94 -4.71 -24.92
C GLN A 1071 42.65 -5.44 -25.30
N GLY A 1072 42.19 -6.36 -24.45
CA GLY A 1072 40.92 -7.04 -24.63
C GLY A 1072 39.73 -6.08 -24.60
N MET A 1073 39.68 -5.18 -23.61
CA MET A 1073 38.61 -4.18 -23.47
C MET A 1073 38.51 -3.27 -24.69
N VAL A 1074 39.64 -2.73 -25.16
CA VAL A 1074 39.69 -1.87 -26.35
C VAL A 1074 39.26 -2.65 -27.60
N LEU A 1075 39.64 -3.92 -27.73
CA LEU A 1075 39.23 -4.76 -28.86
C LEU A 1075 37.71 -5.03 -28.87
N ILE A 1076 37.14 -5.33 -27.71
CA ILE A 1076 35.69 -5.55 -27.55
C ILE A 1076 34.92 -4.29 -27.91
N ALA A 1077 35.32 -3.15 -27.34
CA ALA A 1077 34.67 -1.87 -27.60
C ALA A 1077 34.70 -1.51 -29.09
N ARG A 1078 35.86 -1.65 -29.75
CA ARG A 1078 35.99 -1.43 -31.20
C ARG A 1078 35.11 -2.36 -32.02
N SER A 1079 35.03 -3.63 -31.65
CA SER A 1079 34.19 -4.61 -32.36
C SER A 1079 32.70 -4.31 -32.25
N LEU A 1080 32.30 -3.56 -31.24
CA LEU A 1080 30.92 -3.16 -30.97
C LEU A 1080 30.63 -1.69 -31.32
N ASN A 1081 31.58 -1.00 -31.99
CA ASN A 1081 31.51 0.43 -32.31
C ASN A 1081 31.26 1.33 -31.08
N LEU A 1082 31.82 0.97 -29.93
CA LEU A 1082 31.76 1.75 -28.70
C LEU A 1082 32.97 2.66 -28.57
N ASN A 1083 32.74 3.85 -28.04
CA ASN A 1083 33.80 4.76 -27.67
C ASN A 1083 34.52 4.26 -26.41
N VAL A 1084 35.81 4.59 -26.25
CA VAL A 1084 36.62 4.14 -25.11
C VAL A 1084 37.39 5.30 -24.51
N ILE A 1085 37.22 5.49 -23.21
CA ILE A 1085 37.95 6.48 -22.40
C ILE A 1085 38.83 5.72 -21.42
N ALA A 1086 40.10 6.07 -21.30
CA ALA A 1086 40.96 5.55 -20.23
C ALA A 1086 41.12 6.59 -19.12
N GLU A 1087 40.83 6.19 -17.88
CA GLU A 1087 40.90 7.07 -16.72
C GLU A 1087 42.21 6.96 -15.96
N GLY A 1088 42.53 7.99 -15.18
CA GLY A 1088 43.70 8.01 -14.32
C GLY A 1088 45.03 8.01 -15.08
N VAL A 1089 45.07 8.60 -16.28
CA VAL A 1089 46.33 8.81 -17.01
C VAL A 1089 47.11 9.94 -16.32
N GLU A 1090 48.19 9.58 -15.63
CA GLU A 1090 49.00 10.51 -14.82
C GLU A 1090 50.39 10.76 -15.42
N THR A 1091 50.84 9.91 -16.35
CA THR A 1091 52.18 9.97 -16.95
C THR A 1091 52.17 9.95 -18.47
N LEU A 1092 53.26 10.46 -19.07
CA LEU A 1092 53.45 10.45 -20.53
C LEU A 1092 53.56 9.02 -21.07
N GLU A 1093 54.17 8.11 -20.31
CA GLU A 1093 54.31 6.70 -20.66
C GLU A 1093 52.95 5.99 -20.73
N GLN A 1094 52.08 6.22 -19.73
CA GLN A 1094 50.70 5.71 -19.74
C GLN A 1094 49.92 6.28 -20.93
N TYR A 1095 50.07 7.58 -21.23
CA TYR A 1095 49.46 8.20 -22.40
C TYR A 1095 49.86 7.51 -23.71
N HIS A 1096 51.17 7.35 -23.94
CA HIS A 1096 51.66 6.68 -25.15
C HIS A 1096 51.22 5.22 -25.24
N PHE A 1097 51.17 4.53 -24.11
CA PHE A 1097 50.69 3.16 -24.04
C PHE A 1097 49.21 3.06 -24.44
N ILE A 1098 48.34 3.84 -23.82
CA ILE A 1098 46.90 3.85 -24.10
C ILE A 1098 46.61 4.28 -25.55
N LYS A 1099 47.31 5.31 -26.04
CA LYS A 1099 47.25 5.75 -27.44
C LYS A 1099 47.71 4.65 -28.40
N GLY A 1100 48.74 3.89 -28.05
CA GLY A 1100 49.24 2.76 -28.85
C GLY A 1100 48.28 1.58 -28.94
N LEU A 1101 47.41 1.39 -27.95
CA LEU A 1101 46.29 0.43 -28.02
C LEU A 1101 45.12 0.96 -28.86
N GLY A 1102 45.12 2.28 -29.06
CA GLY A 1102 44.13 3.07 -29.80
C GLY A 1102 42.78 3.15 -29.09
N CYS A 1103 42.86 3.41 -27.79
CA CYS A 1103 41.79 4.05 -27.02
C CYS A 1103 41.51 5.44 -27.62
N HIS A 1104 40.24 5.85 -27.70
CA HIS A 1104 39.85 7.07 -28.40
C HIS A 1104 40.07 8.31 -27.54
N GLU A 1105 39.72 8.23 -26.26
CA GLU A 1105 39.78 9.36 -25.33
C GLU A 1105 40.54 8.99 -24.04
N ILE A 1106 40.97 10.00 -23.32
CA ILE A 1106 41.68 9.87 -22.04
C ILE A 1106 41.24 10.94 -21.06
N GLN A 1107 41.35 10.60 -19.78
CA GLN A 1107 41.11 11.49 -18.67
C GLN A 1107 42.12 11.23 -17.56
N GLY A 1108 42.73 12.28 -17.02
CA GLY A 1108 43.69 12.13 -15.93
C GLY A 1108 44.58 13.35 -15.71
N TYR A 1109 45.34 13.30 -14.61
CA TYR A 1109 46.12 14.43 -14.13
C TYR A 1109 47.33 14.79 -14.99
N TYR A 1110 47.71 13.93 -15.94
CA TYR A 1110 48.75 14.25 -16.91
C TYR A 1110 48.41 15.50 -17.73
N PHE A 1111 47.13 15.66 -18.11
CA PHE A 1111 46.65 16.83 -18.82
C PHE A 1111 46.06 17.86 -17.85
N TYR A 1112 44.99 17.48 -17.14
CA TYR A 1112 44.21 18.44 -16.36
C TYR A 1112 43.65 17.82 -15.08
N LYS A 1113 43.64 18.62 -14.02
CA LYS A 1113 42.96 18.30 -12.77
C LYS A 1113 41.51 18.82 -12.80
N PRO A 1114 40.58 18.18 -12.06
CA PRO A 1114 39.23 18.71 -11.86
C PRO A 1114 39.28 20.13 -11.29
N SER A 1115 38.75 21.10 -12.04
CA SER A 1115 38.89 22.53 -11.72
C SER A 1115 37.52 23.24 -11.71
N PRO A 1116 37.35 24.32 -10.94
CA PRO A 1116 36.14 25.14 -11.00
C PRO A 1116 35.89 25.69 -12.40
N ALA A 1117 34.62 25.96 -12.73
CA ALA A 1117 34.25 26.39 -14.09
C ALA A 1117 34.99 27.64 -14.59
N LYS A 1118 35.32 28.58 -13.70
CA LYS A 1118 36.06 29.80 -14.05
C LYS A 1118 37.49 29.52 -14.49
N ASP A 1119 38.15 28.54 -13.89
CA ASP A 1119 39.53 28.18 -14.23
C ASP A 1119 39.55 27.41 -15.55
N VAL A 1120 38.53 26.56 -15.76
CA VAL A 1120 38.28 25.88 -17.03
C VAL A 1120 38.10 26.87 -18.18
N GLN A 1121 37.35 27.95 -17.97
CA GLN A 1121 37.19 29.02 -18.97
C GLN A 1121 38.52 29.70 -19.36
N GLN A 1122 39.49 29.80 -18.45
CA GLN A 1122 40.74 30.54 -18.73
C GLN A 1122 41.66 29.81 -19.71
N PHE A 1123 41.78 28.48 -19.63
CA PHE A 1123 42.63 27.71 -20.55
C PHE A 1123 41.91 27.31 -21.85
N LEU A 1124 40.59 27.48 -21.93
CA LEU A 1124 39.83 27.30 -23.17
C LEU A 1124 39.82 28.55 -24.06
N VAL A 1125 40.08 29.74 -23.51
CA VAL A 1125 40.09 31.03 -24.24
C VAL A 1125 41.53 31.48 -24.60
N GLY A 1126 42.56 30.82 -24.06
CA GLY A 1126 43.97 31.05 -24.43
C GLY A 1126 44.43 30.17 -25.59
N PRO A 1127 45.45 30.57 -26.39
CA PRO A 1127 46.07 29.67 -27.35
C PRO A 1127 46.75 28.53 -26.58
N LEU A 1128 46.38 27.28 -26.90
CA LEU A 1128 47.05 26.06 -26.42
C LEU A 1128 48.54 26.04 -26.75
#